data_AF-A0A4S9LGD1-F1
#
_entry.id   AF-A0A4S9LGD1-F1
#
_cell.length_a   1.000
_cell.length_b   1.000
_cell.length_c   1.000
_cell.angle_alpha   90.00
_cell.angle_beta   90.00
_cell.angle_gamma   90.00
#
_symmetry.space_group_name_H-M   'P 1'
#
loop_
_entity.id
_entity.type
_entity.pdbx_description
1 polymer ?
#
loop_
_entity_poly.entity_id
_entity_poly.type
_entity_poly.pdbx_seq_one_letter_code
_entity_poly.pdbx_strand_id
1 'polypeptide(L)'
;MPPSQLKRLKTSLREQGVTGPQKSKKQKQQDRAGRTNDSRVQRNAALQQIRDSFNPFEIKANNRPAKFQSFTAHPKKDAVLRPGVTRSMGEEARRATLLPEIQRRNKTGGIIDRRIGENDPTMTPEERALQRFAQEKMRKKGGASLFDLEADDDFAEDALTHGGQALDLDRDDFDMEGLEGSDDESDRGLKRRRSSAGEDEDEEMSDVEGQDPDKPARKKSKAEVMKEVIAKSKMHKYERQKNKEDDDDLREELDQGLQEMLNLLRGVKPPPKAEKAEMDAGMNPERLAMLQSKSREETEREYDVRLRQMAMDKRAAPTTRTKTEEEQAIEEAYRLKEMEQSRLRRMQGEESEEEEVEEKTPKDNKKKKEGVEVRPEDEDNMRDDAADFGLPTQQYDNKKEAVVHEDEDEFLMEDDLIASESDVDVSDESEDEEDSDAEEGAAAAADEEDEEDEFVRGILGDKDEKSEKKAAAPAATSGLAYTYECPRSHEEMLTIFNKMAVENIPVAVQRIRALYHPSLLAENKQKLADFSTALVDHISYMAKEKQSLAVIDTLIRHLHSLSRTYPGTIGKAFRTHMSAMHESGTFNAGDLVILTAVSSIYPTSDHFHQVVTPAITLMGRWLEMTPPTTSNLATGAFIVALCIKYQSLSKRYIPEAVRYTVKALQLLPQPSEKVLQPHVNNLLAMADLWSAKTAFGQIFSPAALTSLQALKGQKKSSQHLSIMLSQARLRRRPLELHHHRPLPIRTSIPKFEENFNPDKHYDPDRERADAAKLKKEYKRERKGAVRELRKDANFIAREQLRDKKERDAEYEKKYKRLVAEIQGEEGHEAKEYEREKRMRKSKR
;
A
#
# COMPACT_ATOMS: atom_id res chain seq x y z
N MET A 1 57.03 31.75 3.13
CA MET A 1 57.10 31.03 4.43
C MET A 1 56.13 31.65 5.41
N PRO A 2 55.40 30.86 6.21
CA PRO A 2 54.60 31.40 7.29
C PRO A 2 55.48 32.22 8.27
N PRO A 3 55.00 33.35 8.80
CA PRO A 3 55.80 34.16 9.70
C PRO A 3 56.11 33.41 11.00
N SER A 4 57.32 33.61 11.54
CA SER A 4 57.77 33.02 12.82
C SER A 4 56.77 33.32 13.96
N GLN A 5 56.66 32.39 14.91
CA GLN A 5 55.82 32.53 16.11
C GLN A 5 56.15 33.82 16.88
N LEU A 6 57.42 34.21 16.99
CA LEU A 6 57.82 35.46 17.64
C LEU A 6 57.31 36.70 16.88
N LYS A 7 57.34 36.65 15.55
CA LYS A 7 56.84 37.75 14.69
C LYS A 7 55.32 37.88 14.84
N ARG A 8 54.59 36.76 14.79
CA ARG A 8 53.14 36.69 15.00
C ARG A 8 52.73 37.18 16.40
N LEU A 9 53.50 36.85 17.44
CA LEU A 9 53.24 37.29 18.81
C LEU A 9 53.41 38.81 18.93
N LYS A 10 54.51 39.36 18.40
CA LYS A 10 54.76 40.81 18.41
C LYS A 10 53.71 41.59 17.61
N THR A 11 53.19 41.05 16.50
CA THR A 11 52.11 41.69 15.74
C THR A 11 50.79 41.65 16.50
N SER A 12 50.42 40.49 17.07
CA SER A 12 49.19 40.34 17.86
C SER A 12 49.18 41.21 19.13
N LEU A 13 50.30 41.28 19.85
CA LEU A 13 50.44 42.17 21.03
C LEU A 13 50.41 43.66 20.67
N ARG A 14 50.84 44.02 19.45
CA ARG A 14 50.77 45.39 18.95
C ARG A 14 49.36 45.77 18.52
N GLU A 15 48.67 44.87 17.84
CA GLU A 15 47.27 45.01 17.43
C GLU A 15 46.34 45.17 18.65
N GLN A 16 46.55 44.38 19.70
CA GLN A 16 45.83 44.50 20.97
C GLN A 16 46.31 45.65 21.87
N GLY A 17 47.22 46.51 21.40
CA GLY A 17 47.68 47.71 22.11
C GLY A 17 48.45 47.44 23.41
N VAL A 18 48.95 46.21 23.60
CA VAL A 18 49.72 45.80 24.78
C VAL A 18 51.18 46.24 24.64
N THR A 19 51.75 46.06 23.46
CA THR A 19 53.12 46.48 23.12
C THR A 19 53.10 47.50 21.98
N GLY A 20 53.54 48.72 22.23
CA GLY A 20 53.56 49.79 21.22
C GLY A 20 54.58 50.87 21.58
N PRO A 21 54.78 51.87 20.71
CA PRO A 21 55.66 53.01 21.01
C PRO A 21 55.12 53.80 22.22
N GLN A 22 56.01 54.53 22.90
CA GLN A 22 55.66 55.31 24.09
C GLN A 22 54.61 56.39 23.75
N LYS A 23 53.38 56.22 24.27
CA LYS A 23 52.28 57.18 24.07
C LYS A 23 52.58 58.55 24.71
N SER A 24 52.24 59.63 24.02
CA SER A 24 52.44 61.01 24.51
C SER A 24 51.49 61.36 25.68
N LYS A 25 51.79 62.42 26.45
CA LYS A 25 50.93 62.85 27.59
C LYS A 25 49.48 63.14 27.15
N LYS A 26 49.27 63.74 25.97
CA LYS A 26 47.93 64.02 25.40
C LYS A 26 47.16 62.73 25.07
N GLN A 27 47.81 61.76 24.43
CA GLN A 27 47.20 60.45 24.11
C GLN A 27 46.82 59.66 25.37
N LYS A 28 47.65 59.71 26.42
CA LYS A 28 47.33 59.07 27.71
C LYS A 28 46.14 59.71 28.43
N GLN A 29 45.88 61.00 28.21
CA GLN A 29 44.74 61.70 28.81
C GLN A 29 43.43 61.38 28.07
N GLN A 30 43.50 61.24 26.75
CA GLN A 30 42.37 60.77 25.91
C GLN A 30 42.01 59.31 26.21
N ASP A 31 43.01 58.42 26.38
CA ASP A 31 42.81 57.03 26.79
C ASP A 31 42.27 56.89 28.23
N ARG A 32 42.51 57.88 29.11
CA ARG A 32 42.00 57.88 30.50
C ARG A 32 40.48 58.12 30.57
N ALA A 33 39.92 58.83 29.60
CA ALA A 33 38.48 59.12 29.54
C ALA A 33 37.63 57.88 29.21
N GLY A 34 38.21 56.82 28.63
CA GLY A 34 37.52 55.57 28.26
C GLY A 34 37.90 54.34 29.11
N ARG A 35 38.62 54.52 30.22
CA ARG A 35 39.17 53.39 31.01
C ARG A 35 38.18 52.91 32.08
N THR A 36 37.15 52.19 31.65
CA THR A 36 36.21 51.47 32.53
C THR A 36 36.79 50.10 32.94
N ASN A 37 36.21 49.44 33.96
CA ASN A 37 36.61 48.08 34.34
C ASN A 37 36.50 47.10 33.16
N ASP A 38 35.51 47.29 32.27
CA ASP A 38 35.31 46.49 31.06
C ASP A 38 36.50 46.54 30.09
N SER A 39 37.14 47.70 29.94
CA SER A 39 38.34 47.83 29.09
C SER A 39 39.53 47.00 29.60
N ARG A 40 39.62 46.84 30.94
CA ARG A 40 40.64 45.99 31.58
C ARG A 40 40.28 44.52 31.44
N VAL A 41 39.01 44.17 31.56
CA VAL A 41 38.50 42.80 31.37
C VAL A 41 38.69 42.36 29.92
N GLN A 42 38.34 43.18 28.93
CA GLN A 42 38.55 42.90 27.50
C GLN A 42 40.04 42.74 27.18
N ARG A 43 40.91 43.61 27.71
CA ARG A 43 42.36 43.48 27.54
C ARG A 43 42.91 42.21 28.19
N ASN A 44 42.42 41.84 29.37
CA ASN A 44 42.82 40.60 30.03
C ASN A 44 42.32 39.37 29.27
N ALA A 45 41.10 39.39 28.72
CA ALA A 45 40.54 38.33 27.88
C ALA A 45 41.35 38.17 26.59
N ALA A 46 41.68 39.27 25.89
CA ALA A 46 42.53 39.24 24.71
C ALA A 46 43.94 38.73 25.01
N LEU A 47 44.53 39.14 26.15
CA LEU A 47 45.82 38.61 26.61
C LEU A 47 45.76 37.11 26.94
N GLN A 48 44.66 36.63 27.52
CA GLN A 48 44.44 35.20 27.75
C GLN A 48 44.30 34.43 26.44
N GLN A 49 43.55 34.95 25.46
CA GLN A 49 43.46 34.36 24.12
C GLN A 49 44.83 34.29 23.41
N ILE A 50 45.67 35.33 23.56
CA ILE A 50 47.04 35.31 23.04
C ILE A 50 47.87 34.24 23.77
N ARG A 51 47.77 34.15 25.10
CA ARG A 51 48.49 33.11 25.86
C ARG A 51 48.08 31.70 25.42
N ASP A 52 46.78 31.46 25.23
CA ASP A 52 46.25 30.16 24.82
C ASP A 52 46.63 29.81 23.37
N SER A 53 46.54 30.77 22.45
CA SER A 53 46.88 30.54 21.02
C SER A 53 48.38 30.40 20.78
N PHE A 54 49.23 31.10 21.55
CA PHE A 54 50.69 31.02 21.42
C PHE A 54 51.33 29.93 22.28
N ASN A 55 50.56 29.21 23.09
CA ASN A 55 51.01 28.02 23.81
C ASN A 55 50.39 26.74 23.22
N PRO A 56 50.90 26.25 22.07
CA PRO A 56 50.35 25.07 21.40
C PRO A 56 50.65 23.75 22.13
N PHE A 57 51.50 23.75 23.15
CA PHE A 57 51.90 22.51 23.85
C PHE A 57 50.93 22.09 24.96
N GLU A 58 50.07 23.00 25.42
CA GLU A 58 48.98 22.69 26.35
C GLU A 58 47.78 22.02 25.66
N ILE A 59 47.72 22.14 24.33
CA ILE A 59 46.66 21.62 23.47
C ILE A 59 47.22 20.48 22.63
N LYS A 60 46.56 19.32 22.65
CA LYS A 60 46.86 18.23 21.73
C LYS A 60 45.93 18.31 20.52
N ALA A 61 46.41 18.91 19.44
CA ALA A 61 45.73 18.94 18.14
C ALA A 61 46.17 17.75 17.25
N ASN A 62 45.31 17.35 16.32
CA ASN A 62 45.67 16.39 15.28
C ASN A 62 46.47 17.10 14.17
N ASN A 63 47.54 16.46 13.67
CA ASN A 63 48.40 17.05 12.63
C ASN A 63 47.74 17.13 11.25
N ARG A 64 46.63 16.42 11.04
CA ARG A 64 45.89 16.38 9.78
C ARG A 64 44.49 16.96 9.99
N PRO A 65 43.93 17.62 8.97
CA PRO A 65 42.51 17.99 8.99
C PRO A 65 41.62 16.74 9.08
N ALA A 66 40.32 16.93 9.27
CA ALA A 66 39.34 15.84 9.26
C ALA A 66 39.54 14.91 8.05
N LYS A 67 39.49 13.59 8.28
CA LYS A 67 39.76 12.57 7.25
C LYS A 67 38.77 12.64 6.08
N PHE A 68 37.51 12.95 6.39
CA PHE A 68 36.43 13.20 5.45
C PHE A 68 35.88 14.60 5.72
N GLN A 69 35.83 15.45 4.70
CA GLN A 69 35.29 16.79 4.83
C GLN A 69 33.76 16.73 4.77
N SER A 70 33.11 17.21 5.82
CA SER A 70 31.66 17.40 5.87
C SER A 70 31.36 18.88 6.11
N PHE A 71 30.42 19.42 5.34
CA PHE A 71 29.93 20.79 5.53
C PHE A 71 28.67 20.74 6.36
N THR A 72 28.71 21.37 7.54
CA THR A 72 27.54 21.46 8.43
C THR A 72 27.43 22.89 8.92
N ALA A 73 26.21 23.43 9.03
CA ALA A 73 25.97 24.79 9.53
C ALA A 73 26.40 24.96 11.00
N HIS A 74 26.39 23.86 11.76
CA HIS A 74 26.90 23.78 13.12
C HIS A 74 28.09 22.80 13.15
N PRO A 75 29.30 23.25 12.76
CA PRO A 75 30.47 22.39 12.83
C PRO A 75 30.71 21.99 14.29
N LYS A 76 30.59 20.69 14.58
CA LYS A 76 31.07 20.13 15.84
C LYS A 76 32.55 20.47 15.92
N LYS A 77 32.92 21.39 16.82
CA LYS A 77 34.32 21.74 17.03
C LYS A 77 35.01 20.50 17.58
N ASP A 78 36.02 20.01 16.87
CA ASP A 78 36.85 18.90 17.36
C ASP A 78 37.28 19.20 18.79
N ALA A 79 37.00 18.27 19.70
CA ALA A 79 37.30 18.45 21.12
C ALA A 79 38.80 18.68 21.29
N VAL A 80 39.16 19.92 21.61
CA VAL A 80 40.54 20.32 21.82
C VAL A 80 41.02 19.70 23.13
N LEU A 81 41.75 18.60 23.04
CA LEU A 81 42.28 17.88 24.20
C LEU A 81 43.31 18.76 24.92
N ARG A 82 43.16 18.92 26.24
CA ARG A 82 44.11 19.64 27.12
C ARG A 82 44.78 18.69 28.13
N PRO A 83 45.92 18.06 27.78
CA PRO A 83 46.57 17.07 28.64
C PRO A 83 47.05 17.65 29.99
N GLY A 84 47.53 18.90 30.01
CA GLY A 84 48.01 19.55 31.23
C GLY A 84 46.91 19.66 32.29
N VAL A 85 45.78 20.27 31.91
CA VAL A 85 44.61 20.46 32.77
C VAL A 85 44.00 19.13 33.21
N THR A 86 43.85 18.16 32.29
CA THR A 86 43.29 16.84 32.64
C THR A 86 44.19 16.06 33.60
N ARG A 87 45.52 16.20 33.48
CA ARG A 87 46.47 15.61 34.44
C ARG A 87 46.42 16.31 35.79
N SER A 88 46.38 17.63 35.85
CA SER A 88 46.31 18.37 37.12
C SER A 88 45.01 18.07 37.86
N MET A 89 43.87 18.13 37.19
CA MET A 89 42.57 17.76 37.77
C MET A 89 42.57 16.31 38.26
N GLY A 90 43.17 15.39 37.50
CA GLY A 90 43.32 14.01 37.92
C GLY A 90 44.24 13.82 39.13
N GLU A 91 45.28 14.64 39.31
CA GLU A 91 46.10 14.60 40.52
C GLU A 91 45.40 15.23 41.73
N GLU A 92 44.68 16.33 41.52
CA GLU A 92 43.88 16.96 42.57
C GLU A 92 42.77 16.03 43.06
N ALA A 93 42.08 15.33 42.15
CA ALA A 93 41.09 14.32 42.51
C ALA A 93 41.70 13.19 43.36
N ARG A 94 42.91 12.71 43.02
CA ARG A 94 43.63 11.71 43.82
C ARG A 94 44.10 12.25 45.17
N ARG A 95 44.53 13.50 45.23
CA ARG A 95 44.86 14.17 46.50
C ARG A 95 43.63 14.36 47.38
N ALA A 96 42.46 14.57 46.79
CA ALA A 96 41.21 14.72 47.54
C ALA A 96 40.62 13.38 48.02
N THR A 97 40.89 12.28 47.31
CA THR A 97 40.34 10.94 47.59
C THR A 97 41.37 10.01 48.22
N LEU A 98 42.35 9.55 47.45
CA LEU A 98 43.33 8.54 47.84
C LEU A 98 44.24 9.00 49.00
N LEU A 99 44.67 10.27 49.02
CA LEU A 99 45.60 10.74 50.06
C LEU A 99 44.95 10.73 51.46
N PRO A 100 43.71 11.24 51.65
CA PRO A 100 42.96 11.06 52.89
C PRO A 100 42.74 9.59 53.27
N GLU A 101 42.47 8.71 52.30
CA GLU A 101 42.34 7.27 52.56
C GLU A 101 43.63 6.64 53.07
N ILE A 102 44.78 6.98 52.49
CA ILE A 102 46.11 6.53 52.95
C ILE A 102 46.37 7.02 54.38
N GLN A 103 46.09 8.30 54.65
CA GLN A 103 46.27 8.89 55.98
C GLN A 103 45.34 8.25 57.03
N ARG A 104 44.13 7.87 56.63
CA ARG A 104 43.12 7.22 57.50
C ARG A 104 43.21 5.69 57.52
N ARG A 105 44.18 5.06 56.85
CA ARG A 105 44.29 3.59 56.73
C ARG A 105 44.20 2.84 58.06
N ASN A 106 44.71 3.43 59.15
CA ASN A 106 44.69 2.82 60.49
C ASN A 106 43.66 3.46 61.42
N LYS A 107 42.70 4.25 60.90
CA LYS A 107 41.66 4.91 61.68
C LYS A 107 40.44 4.01 61.77
N THR A 108 40.12 3.54 62.98
CA THR A 108 38.88 2.82 63.28
C THR A 108 37.81 3.79 63.78
N GLY A 109 36.58 3.65 63.26
CA GLY A 109 35.45 4.52 63.56
C GLY A 109 35.50 5.89 62.87
N GLY A 110 34.32 6.45 62.61
CA GLY A 110 34.13 7.78 62.02
C GLY A 110 32.82 8.39 62.50
N ILE A 111 32.69 9.71 62.37
CA ILE A 111 31.42 10.38 62.67
C ILE A 111 30.42 10.01 61.58
N ILE A 112 29.39 9.25 61.95
CA ILE A 112 28.25 9.00 61.07
C ILE A 112 27.34 10.21 61.21
N ASP A 113 27.55 11.22 60.37
CA ASP A 113 26.72 12.41 60.37
C ASP A 113 25.36 12.10 59.74
N ARG A 114 24.37 11.85 60.61
CA ARG A 114 22.97 11.58 60.22
C ARG A 114 22.17 12.87 59.99
N ARG A 115 22.80 14.05 60.05
CA ARG A 115 22.09 15.31 59.78
C ARG A 115 21.73 15.37 58.30
N ILE A 116 20.44 15.61 58.04
CA ILE A 116 19.86 15.64 56.68
C ILE A 116 20.69 16.59 55.80
N GLY A 117 21.15 16.06 54.67
CA GLY A 117 21.87 16.79 53.62
C GLY A 117 23.26 17.32 53.98
N GLU A 118 23.89 16.96 55.11
CA GLU A 118 25.23 17.49 55.43
C GLU A 118 26.31 17.04 54.43
N ASN A 119 26.24 15.77 54.01
CA ASN A 119 27.20 15.14 53.10
C ASN A 119 26.80 15.17 51.61
N ASP A 120 25.62 15.70 51.28
CA ASP A 120 25.13 15.73 49.90
C ASP A 120 25.49 17.07 49.22
N PRO A 121 26.40 17.11 48.23
CA PRO A 121 26.84 18.34 47.57
C PRO A 121 25.75 19.05 46.77
N THR A 122 24.64 18.36 46.47
CA THR A 122 23.56 18.89 45.62
C THR A 122 22.63 19.85 46.36
N MET A 123 22.50 19.68 47.68
CA MET A 123 21.63 20.52 48.52
C MET A 123 22.33 21.80 48.95
N THR A 124 21.68 22.96 48.77
CA THR A 124 22.25 24.24 49.21
C THR A 124 22.19 24.41 50.74
N PRO A 125 23.03 25.26 51.37
CA PRO A 125 23.02 25.45 52.81
C PRO A 125 21.66 25.87 53.38
N GLU A 126 20.90 26.64 52.60
CA GLU A 126 19.54 27.10 52.95
C GLU A 126 18.52 25.97 52.86
N GLU A 127 18.61 25.14 51.82
CA GLU A 127 17.75 23.98 51.60
C GLU A 127 17.98 22.89 52.65
N ARG A 128 19.24 22.66 53.04
CA ARG A 128 19.61 21.79 54.17
C ARG A 128 19.00 22.28 55.49
N ALA A 129 19.04 23.59 55.74
CA ALA A 129 18.45 24.18 56.95
C ALA A 129 16.91 24.08 56.94
N LEU A 130 16.29 24.30 55.78
CA LEU A 130 14.85 24.17 55.56
C LEU A 130 14.37 22.74 55.79
N GLN A 131 15.04 21.74 55.22
CA GLN A 131 14.66 20.34 55.36
C GLN A 131 14.86 19.84 56.80
N ARG A 132 15.91 20.32 57.49
CA ARG A 132 16.10 20.08 58.93
C ARG A 132 14.99 20.71 59.77
N PHE A 133 14.61 21.95 59.45
CA PHE A 133 13.53 22.67 60.12
C PHE A 133 12.16 22.02 59.88
N ALA A 134 11.91 21.53 58.67
CA ALA A 134 10.71 20.79 58.31
C ALA A 134 10.61 19.48 59.12
N GLN A 135 11.70 18.69 59.16
CA GLN A 135 11.76 17.47 59.97
C GLN A 135 11.61 17.76 61.48
N GLU A 136 12.18 18.85 61.97
CA GLU A 136 12.05 19.29 63.38
C GLU A 136 10.60 19.70 63.71
N LYS A 137 9.92 20.41 62.81
CA LYS A 137 8.49 20.74 62.96
C LYS A 137 7.60 19.49 62.95
N MET A 138 7.90 18.51 62.11
CA MET A 138 7.16 17.24 62.11
C MET A 138 7.38 16.46 63.41
N ARG A 139 8.61 16.42 63.95
CA ARG A 139 8.88 15.80 65.26
C ARG A 139 8.23 16.55 66.44
N LYS A 140 8.14 17.88 66.38
CA LYS A 140 7.42 18.69 67.39
C LYS A 140 5.90 18.48 67.36
N LYS A 141 5.31 18.12 66.22
CA LYS A 141 3.88 17.78 66.11
C LYS A 141 3.49 16.47 66.79
N GLY A 142 4.44 15.53 66.98
CA GLY A 142 4.19 14.23 67.62
C GLY A 142 4.28 14.20 69.15
N GLY A 143 4.57 15.33 69.83
CA GLY A 143 4.77 15.38 71.29
C GLY A 143 3.73 16.19 72.08
N ALA A 144 2.68 16.70 71.42
CA ALA A 144 1.70 17.63 72.00
C ALA A 144 0.28 17.05 72.15
N SER A 145 0.04 15.79 71.77
CA SER A 145 -1.29 15.16 71.81
C SER A 145 -1.53 14.28 73.05
N LEU A 146 -1.17 14.77 74.24
CA LEU A 146 -1.38 14.06 75.52
C LEU A 146 -2.43 14.74 76.43
N PHE A 147 -3.06 15.83 75.99
CA PHE A 147 -4.04 16.59 76.76
C PHE A 147 -5.12 17.25 75.89
N ASP A 148 -5.66 16.49 74.93
CA ASP A 148 -6.93 16.85 74.29
C ASP A 148 -7.92 15.72 74.57
N LEU A 149 -8.88 15.98 75.46
CA LEU A 149 -9.89 15.03 75.99
C LEU A 149 -11.30 15.50 75.59
N GLU A 150 -11.48 16.01 74.37
CA GLU A 150 -12.80 16.31 73.78
C GLU A 150 -12.80 16.00 72.28
N ALA A 151 -12.57 14.74 71.92
CA ALA A 151 -12.99 14.18 70.64
C ALA A 151 -13.10 12.65 70.81
N ASP A 152 -14.15 12.24 71.51
CA ASP A 152 -14.64 10.86 71.49
C ASP A 152 -15.14 10.52 70.09
N ASP A 153 -14.78 9.30 69.69
CA ASP A 153 -15.42 8.43 68.71
C ASP A 153 -15.80 9.03 67.36
N ASP A 154 -14.94 8.82 66.36
CA ASP A 154 -15.33 8.06 65.16
C ASP A 154 -14.17 7.87 64.17
N PHE A 155 -13.92 6.60 63.83
CA PHE A 155 -13.12 6.09 62.69
C PHE A 155 -11.59 6.25 62.73
N ALA A 156 -10.94 5.37 63.50
CA ALA A 156 -9.60 4.90 63.15
C ALA A 156 -9.73 3.67 62.24
N GLU A 157 -9.50 3.86 60.94
CA GLU A 157 -9.30 2.77 59.99
C GLU A 157 -8.10 1.92 60.40
N ASP A 158 -8.36 0.64 60.62
CA ASP A 158 -7.36 -0.39 60.81
C ASP A 158 -6.42 -0.45 59.59
N ALA A 159 -5.13 -0.24 59.84
CA ALA A 159 -4.07 -0.48 58.88
C ALA A 159 -4.14 -1.91 58.34
N LEU A 160 -4.44 -2.06 57.05
CA LEU A 160 -4.51 -3.35 56.36
C LEU A 160 -3.10 -3.94 56.19
N THR A 161 -2.68 -4.77 57.14
CA THR A 161 -1.39 -5.49 57.09
C THR A 161 -1.60 -6.93 56.62
N HIS A 162 -0.98 -7.33 55.50
CA HIS A 162 -0.88 -8.75 55.13
C HIS A 162 0.55 -9.26 55.44
N GLY A 163 0.67 -10.22 56.36
CA GLY A 163 1.94 -10.91 56.63
C GLY A 163 3.00 -10.11 57.43
N GLY A 164 2.59 -9.11 58.22
CA GLY A 164 3.49 -8.40 59.14
C GLY A 164 4.29 -7.24 58.53
N GLN A 165 3.95 -6.81 57.31
CA GLN A 165 4.48 -5.60 56.70
C GLN A 165 3.32 -4.70 56.28
N ALA A 166 3.33 -3.43 56.71
CA ALA A 166 2.32 -2.45 56.34
C ALA A 166 2.45 -2.13 54.84
N LEU A 167 1.33 -2.22 54.11
CA LEU A 167 1.25 -1.84 52.70
C LEU A 167 1.23 -0.31 52.61
N ASP A 168 2.36 0.25 52.22
CA ASP A 168 2.52 1.68 51.92
C ASP A 168 2.03 1.90 50.47
N LEU A 169 0.87 2.55 50.32
CA LEU A 169 0.17 2.76 49.03
C LEU A 169 0.71 3.97 48.23
N ASP A 170 1.94 4.43 48.50
CA ASP A 170 2.60 5.53 47.79
C ASP A 170 3.81 5.06 46.97
N ARG A 171 3.83 3.79 46.54
CA ARG A 171 4.84 3.29 45.59
C ARG A 171 4.24 3.17 44.19
N ASP A 172 4.42 4.24 43.42
CA ASP A 172 4.25 4.26 41.97
C ASP A 172 5.22 3.27 41.31
N ASP A 173 4.80 2.03 41.12
CA ASP A 173 5.50 1.02 40.32
C ASP A 173 5.30 1.29 38.81
N PHE A 174 5.76 2.45 38.35
CA PHE A 174 5.94 2.75 36.93
C PHE A 174 7.40 3.08 36.61
N ASP A 175 8.32 2.27 37.13
CA ASP A 175 9.71 2.25 36.65
C ASP A 175 9.78 1.43 35.36
N MET A 176 9.65 2.15 34.25
CA MET A 176 10.03 1.73 32.90
C MET A 176 11.53 1.41 32.87
N GLU A 177 11.88 0.15 33.13
CA GLU A 177 13.20 -0.39 32.87
C GLU A 177 13.38 -0.60 31.36
N GLY A 178 14.03 0.36 30.68
CA GLY A 178 14.25 0.25 29.24
C GLY A 178 14.95 1.43 28.57
N LEU A 179 16.28 1.47 28.71
CA LEU A 179 17.21 2.07 27.72
C LEU A 179 17.40 3.60 27.73
N GLU A 180 17.97 4.14 28.80
CA GLU A 180 18.59 5.49 28.77
C GLU A 180 20.04 5.40 28.26
N GLY A 181 20.19 5.43 26.94
CA GLY A 181 21.47 5.59 26.26
C GLY A 181 21.88 7.06 26.21
N SER A 182 22.67 7.50 27.18
CA SER A 182 23.71 8.55 27.10
C SER A 182 23.59 9.53 25.93
N ASP A 183 22.97 10.70 26.16
CA ASP A 183 23.36 11.92 25.45
C ASP A 183 23.79 13.01 26.44
N ASP A 184 24.89 13.65 26.07
CA ASP A 184 25.72 14.57 26.82
C ASP A 184 25.15 15.99 26.70
N GLU A 185 24.33 16.41 27.67
CA GLU A 185 23.93 17.81 27.79
C GLU A 185 24.84 18.55 28.78
N SER A 186 25.78 19.31 28.22
CA SER A 186 26.35 20.47 28.87
C SER A 186 25.93 21.73 28.12
N ASP A 187 24.86 22.40 28.58
CA ASP A 187 24.77 23.84 28.36
C ASP A 187 24.36 24.59 29.62
N ARG A 188 25.16 25.61 29.90
CA ARG A 188 25.08 26.46 31.08
C ARG A 188 24.13 27.60 30.77
N GLY A 189 23.26 27.88 31.74
CA GLY A 189 22.20 28.88 31.62
C GLY A 189 22.63 30.27 31.17
N LEU A 190 21.75 30.87 30.38
CA LEU A 190 21.61 32.31 30.22
C LEU A 190 20.13 32.67 30.22
N LYS A 191 19.69 33.21 31.36
CA LYS A 191 18.39 33.86 31.57
C LYS A 191 18.18 34.91 30.48
N ARG A 192 17.23 34.70 29.57
CA ARG A 192 16.72 35.76 28.69
C ARG A 192 15.58 36.49 29.37
N ARG A 193 15.76 37.81 29.39
CA ARG A 193 14.94 38.81 30.06
C ARG A 193 13.63 38.99 29.30
N ARG A 194 12.54 39.12 30.05
CA ARG A 194 11.26 39.69 29.59
C ARG A 194 11.44 41.18 29.22
N SER A 195 10.83 41.58 28.12
CA SER A 195 10.39 42.95 27.79
C SER A 195 9.11 42.77 26.93
N SER A 196 7.90 42.97 27.47
CA SER A 196 7.21 44.25 27.69
C SER A 196 6.85 44.97 26.39
N ALA A 197 5.59 44.81 25.95
CA ALA A 197 4.74 45.61 25.06
C ALA A 197 3.87 44.65 24.22
N GLY A 198 2.54 44.75 24.13
CA GLY A 198 1.57 45.68 24.69
C GLY A 198 0.21 44.99 24.78
N GLU A 199 -0.67 45.62 25.54
CA GLU A 199 -2.12 45.38 25.58
C GLU A 199 -2.71 45.62 24.19
N ASP A 200 -3.64 44.77 23.76
CA ASP A 200 -4.94 45.20 23.23
C ASP A 200 -5.87 43.97 23.06
N GLU A 201 -7.16 44.28 22.95
CA GLU A 201 -8.34 43.53 23.34
C GLU A 201 -8.73 42.35 22.42
N ASP A 202 -9.73 41.62 22.91
CA ASP A 202 -10.42 40.46 22.36
C ASP A 202 -10.92 40.66 20.90
N GLU A 203 -10.89 39.59 20.09
CA GLU A 203 -12.02 39.11 19.25
C GLU A 203 -11.66 37.83 18.44
N GLU A 204 -12.52 36.83 18.62
CA GLU A 204 -12.99 35.76 17.72
C GLU A 204 -12.09 34.99 16.71
N MET A 205 -12.10 33.66 16.90
CA MET A 205 -12.26 32.55 15.93
C MET A 205 -11.90 32.77 14.45
N SER A 206 -10.91 32.01 13.94
CA SER A 206 -10.96 31.38 12.61
C SER A 206 -9.85 30.34 12.40
N ASP A 207 -10.24 29.18 11.89
CA ASP A 207 -9.54 28.23 11.00
C ASP A 207 -8.03 28.01 11.10
N VAL A 208 -7.64 26.73 11.26
CA VAL A 208 -6.33 26.22 10.85
C VAL A 208 -6.52 25.04 9.91
N GLU A 209 -6.87 25.35 8.66
CA GLU A 209 -6.41 24.61 7.48
C GLU A 209 -5.31 25.43 6.79
N GLY A 210 -4.21 24.78 6.42
CA GLY A 210 -3.14 25.39 5.61
C GLY A 210 -1.74 25.10 6.14
N GLN A 211 -1.21 23.91 5.82
CA GLN A 211 0.20 23.60 6.06
C GLN A 211 1.01 23.77 4.77
N ASP A 212 1.81 24.83 4.74
CA ASP A 212 2.80 25.19 3.71
C ASP A 212 3.84 24.06 3.49
N PRO A 213 4.07 23.58 2.26
CA PRO A 213 4.94 22.42 1.98
C PRO A 213 6.46 22.71 2.03
N ASP A 214 6.90 23.95 2.28
CA ASP A 214 8.31 24.36 2.13
C ASP A 214 9.11 24.52 3.44
N LYS A 215 8.60 23.99 4.57
CA LYS A 215 9.35 23.93 5.84
C LYS A 215 9.68 22.49 6.20
N PRO A 216 10.94 22.17 6.61
CA PRO A 216 11.28 20.83 7.03
C PRO A 216 10.41 20.41 8.21
N ALA A 217 9.81 19.22 8.13
CA ALA A 217 8.93 18.66 9.14
C ALA A 217 9.60 18.71 10.54
N ARG A 218 9.12 19.58 11.40
CA ARG A 218 9.59 19.69 12.78
C ARG A 218 9.14 18.43 13.51
N LYS A 219 10.07 17.72 14.17
CA LYS A 219 9.69 16.66 15.12
C LYS A 219 8.78 17.27 16.18
N LYS A 220 7.59 16.70 16.37
CA LYS A 220 6.62 17.17 17.37
C LYS A 220 7.28 17.26 18.74
N SER A 221 7.03 18.34 19.47
CA SER A 221 7.60 18.51 20.81
C SER A 221 7.00 17.50 21.79
N LYS A 222 7.72 17.10 22.83
CA LYS A 222 7.16 16.23 23.90
C LYS A 222 5.86 16.83 24.47
N ALA A 223 5.73 18.15 24.51
CA ALA A 223 4.51 18.83 24.93
C ALA A 223 3.36 18.65 23.92
N GLU A 224 3.61 18.68 22.62
CA GLU A 224 2.62 18.38 21.58
C GLU A 224 2.21 16.90 21.63
N VAL A 225 3.18 15.99 21.77
CA VAL A 225 2.90 14.55 21.92
C VAL A 225 2.12 14.28 23.20
N MET A 226 2.48 14.88 24.33
CA MET A 226 1.74 14.73 25.58
C MET A 226 0.35 15.37 25.49
N LYS A 227 0.17 16.48 24.77
CA LYS A 227 -1.16 17.04 24.51
C LYS A 227 -2.00 16.13 23.64
N GLU A 228 -1.43 15.51 22.61
CA GLU A 228 -2.12 14.51 21.77
C GLU A 228 -2.48 13.27 22.58
N VAL A 229 -1.57 12.77 23.44
CA VAL A 229 -1.82 11.62 24.31
C VAL A 229 -2.85 11.96 25.40
N ILE A 230 -2.81 13.15 25.99
CA ILE A 230 -3.80 13.62 26.97
C ILE A 230 -5.16 13.83 26.31
N ALA A 231 -5.20 14.39 25.09
CA ALA A 231 -6.44 14.53 24.34
C ALA A 231 -7.03 13.17 23.98
N LYS A 232 -6.23 12.24 23.45
CA LYS A 232 -6.67 10.87 23.13
C LYS A 232 -7.12 10.10 24.37
N SER A 233 -6.40 10.20 25.47
CA SER A 233 -6.80 9.55 26.73
C SER A 233 -8.04 10.18 27.36
N LYS A 234 -8.24 11.50 27.24
CA LYS A 234 -9.48 12.18 27.64
C LYS A 234 -10.65 11.81 26.74
N MET A 235 -10.46 11.72 25.43
CA MET A 235 -11.47 11.23 24.48
C MET A 235 -11.89 9.81 24.82
N HIS A 236 -10.96 8.87 24.96
CA HIS A 236 -11.30 7.49 25.35
C HIS A 236 -11.85 7.37 26.77
N LYS A 237 -11.57 8.30 27.68
CA LYS A 237 -12.22 8.35 29.00
C LYS A 237 -13.65 8.87 28.89
N TYR A 238 -13.88 9.89 28.07
CA TYR A 238 -15.20 10.44 27.80
C TYR A 238 -16.08 9.46 27.04
N GLU A 239 -15.57 8.76 26.03
CA GLU A 239 -16.28 7.68 25.32
C GLU A 239 -16.72 6.58 26.28
N ARG A 240 -15.84 6.14 27.20
CA ARG A 240 -16.21 5.14 28.22
C ARG A 240 -17.25 5.65 29.21
N GLN A 241 -17.21 6.95 29.55
CA GLN A 241 -18.20 7.55 30.42
C GLN A 241 -19.54 7.68 29.71
N LYS A 242 -19.54 8.15 28.46
CA LYS A 242 -20.73 8.28 27.62
C LYS A 242 -21.38 6.92 27.40
N ASN A 243 -20.63 5.89 27.03
CA ASN A 243 -21.19 4.54 26.87
C ASN A 243 -21.81 4.02 28.17
N LYS A 244 -21.24 4.38 29.33
CA LYS A 244 -21.83 4.02 30.63
C LYS A 244 -23.10 4.82 30.93
N GLU A 245 -23.12 6.11 30.59
CA GLU A 245 -24.30 6.97 30.71
C GLU A 245 -25.42 6.47 29.78
N ASP A 246 -25.11 6.15 28.52
CA ASP A 246 -26.04 5.55 27.56
C ASP A 246 -26.58 4.19 28.07
N ASP A 247 -25.73 3.35 28.69
CA ASP A 247 -26.15 2.08 29.32
C ASP A 247 -27.06 2.30 30.55
N ASP A 248 -26.78 3.32 31.37
CA ASP A 248 -27.54 3.64 32.57
C ASP A 248 -28.87 4.33 32.22
N ASP A 249 -28.90 5.21 31.22
CA ASP A 249 -30.11 5.80 30.64
C ASP A 249 -31.02 4.71 30.07
N LEU A 250 -30.45 3.74 29.34
CA LEU A 250 -31.20 2.60 28.81
C LEU A 250 -31.76 1.71 29.93
N ARG A 251 -31.04 1.56 31.06
CA ARG A 251 -31.59 0.90 32.26
C ARG A 251 -32.75 1.69 32.86
N GLU A 252 -32.62 3.01 32.99
CA GLU A 252 -33.69 3.86 33.52
C GLU A 252 -34.94 3.84 32.63
N GLU A 253 -34.77 3.87 31.30
CA GLU A 253 -35.86 3.72 30.34
C GLU A 253 -36.56 2.36 30.46
N LEU A 254 -35.79 1.26 30.61
CA LEU A 254 -36.35 -0.07 30.83
C LEU A 254 -37.09 -0.19 32.17
N ASP A 255 -36.58 0.41 33.25
CA ASP A 255 -37.23 0.42 34.56
C ASP A 255 -38.49 1.30 34.58
N GLN A 256 -38.49 2.42 33.86
CA GLN A 256 -39.69 3.23 33.64
C GLN A 256 -40.72 2.48 32.81
N GLY A 257 -40.29 1.81 31.74
CA GLY A 257 -41.10 0.94 30.88
C GLY A 257 -41.64 -0.29 31.63
N LEU A 258 -40.97 -0.77 32.67
CA LEU A 258 -41.45 -1.88 33.51
C LEU A 258 -42.76 -1.50 34.24
N GLN A 259 -42.89 -0.26 34.71
CA GLN A 259 -44.13 0.20 35.34
C GLN A 259 -45.27 0.31 34.33
N GLU A 260 -44.97 0.76 33.11
CA GLU A 260 -45.95 0.84 32.02
C GLU A 260 -46.38 -0.57 31.56
N MET A 261 -45.43 -1.50 31.42
CA MET A 261 -45.69 -2.92 31.13
C MET A 261 -46.48 -3.60 32.24
N LEU A 262 -46.20 -3.31 33.52
CA LEU A 262 -46.99 -3.80 34.66
C LEU A 262 -48.42 -3.23 34.65
N ASN A 263 -48.61 -1.96 34.26
CA ASN A 263 -49.93 -1.34 34.11
C ASN A 263 -50.70 -1.89 32.90
N LEU A 264 -50.00 -2.21 31.80
CA LEU A 264 -50.55 -2.86 30.61
C LEU A 264 -50.97 -4.31 30.92
N LEU A 265 -50.15 -5.07 31.66
CA LEU A 265 -50.46 -6.42 32.13
C LEU A 265 -51.61 -6.44 33.16
N ARG A 266 -51.75 -5.36 33.96
CA ARG A 266 -52.88 -5.15 34.89
C ARG A 266 -54.13 -4.55 34.22
N GLY A 267 -54.08 -4.25 32.92
CA GLY A 267 -55.24 -3.86 32.12
C GLY A 267 -55.83 -2.48 32.41
N VAL A 268 -55.05 -1.52 32.93
CA VAL A 268 -55.53 -0.17 33.24
C VAL A 268 -54.91 0.84 32.25
N LYS A 269 -55.72 1.40 31.34
CA LYS A 269 -55.29 2.45 30.38
C LYS A 269 -55.19 3.82 31.07
N PRO A 270 -54.03 4.51 31.06
CA PRO A 270 -53.93 5.92 31.44
C PRO A 270 -54.41 6.87 30.31
N PRO A 271 -54.87 8.10 30.63
CA PRO A 271 -55.38 9.07 29.65
C PRO A 271 -54.25 9.79 28.88
N PRO A 272 -54.49 10.23 27.63
CA PRO A 272 -53.47 10.85 26.78
C PRO A 272 -53.08 12.26 27.26
N LYS A 273 -51.77 12.56 27.29
CA LYS A 273 -51.23 13.91 27.48
C LYS A 273 -51.32 14.72 26.18
N ALA A 274 -51.66 16.00 26.29
CA ALA A 274 -51.81 16.93 25.17
C ALA A 274 -50.45 17.52 24.73
N GLU A 275 -50.13 17.40 23.45
CA GLU A 275 -48.98 18.06 22.82
C GLU A 275 -49.31 19.52 22.46
N LYS A 276 -48.36 20.44 22.70
CA LYS A 276 -48.41 21.82 22.20
C LYS A 276 -47.63 21.89 20.89
N ALA A 277 -48.28 22.31 19.81
CA ALA A 277 -47.63 22.57 18.53
C ALA A 277 -47.10 24.02 18.49
N GLU A 278 -45.81 24.19 18.23
CA GLU A 278 -45.22 25.48 17.81
C GLU A 278 -45.38 25.63 16.29
N MET A 279 -45.70 26.85 15.82
CA MET A 279 -45.92 27.15 14.40
C MET A 279 -44.70 27.84 13.80
N ASP A 280 -44.19 27.26 12.72
CA ASP A 280 -43.03 27.74 11.96
C ASP A 280 -43.44 28.81 10.91
N ALA A 281 -42.65 29.88 10.80
CA ALA A 281 -43.02 31.14 10.15
C ALA A 281 -42.67 31.23 8.64
N GLY A 282 -42.64 30.08 7.94
CA GLY A 282 -42.12 29.97 6.57
C GLY A 282 -43.06 29.40 5.50
N MET A 283 -44.36 29.23 5.74
CA MET A 283 -45.26 28.53 4.81
C MET A 283 -46.04 29.42 3.83
N ASN A 284 -46.13 28.98 2.56
CA ASN A 284 -46.93 29.59 1.49
C ASN A 284 -48.42 29.76 1.86
N PRO A 285 -49.06 30.90 1.53
CA PRO A 285 -50.39 31.25 2.01
C PRO A 285 -51.51 30.31 1.53
N GLU A 286 -51.39 29.71 0.34
CA GLU A 286 -52.34 28.68 -0.14
C GLU A 286 -52.23 27.35 0.63
N ARG A 287 -51.02 26.97 1.07
CA ARG A 287 -50.79 25.77 1.89
C ARG A 287 -51.30 25.98 3.32
N LEU A 288 -51.14 27.21 3.83
CA LEU A 288 -51.62 27.64 5.15
C LEU A 288 -53.16 27.68 5.21
N ALA A 289 -53.83 28.11 4.12
CA ALA A 289 -55.29 28.08 4.01
C ALA A 289 -55.88 26.66 3.88
N MET A 290 -55.16 25.74 3.21
CA MET A 290 -55.53 24.32 3.15
C MET A 290 -55.35 23.62 4.52
N LEU A 291 -54.32 23.99 5.28
CA LEU A 291 -54.07 23.49 6.64
C LEU A 291 -55.07 24.05 7.69
N GLN A 292 -55.58 25.26 7.49
CA GLN A 292 -56.54 25.88 8.42
C GLN A 292 -57.99 25.44 8.19
N SER A 293 -58.34 24.97 6.99
CA SER A 293 -59.71 24.59 6.63
C SER A 293 -60.06 23.13 6.88
N LYS A 294 -59.06 22.27 7.11
CA LYS A 294 -59.22 20.84 7.38
C LYS A 294 -58.52 20.47 8.67
N SER A 295 -59.01 19.44 9.37
CA SER A 295 -58.34 18.96 10.58
C SER A 295 -56.94 18.41 10.23
N ARG A 296 -55.97 18.51 11.15
CA ARG A 296 -54.60 18.00 10.95
C ARG A 296 -54.60 16.53 10.50
N GLU A 297 -55.48 15.72 11.09
CA GLU A 297 -55.69 14.31 10.72
C GLU A 297 -56.16 14.12 9.27
N GLU A 298 -57.03 15.00 8.74
CA GLU A 298 -57.46 14.96 7.35
C GLU A 298 -56.37 15.40 6.39
N THR A 299 -55.54 16.37 6.79
CA THR A 299 -54.39 16.80 5.97
C THR A 299 -53.29 15.76 5.91
N GLU A 300 -53.04 15.04 7.02
CA GLU A 300 -52.11 13.91 7.09
C GLU A 300 -52.67 12.72 6.28
N ARG A 301 -53.97 12.41 6.38
CA ARG A 301 -54.60 11.40 5.52
C ARG A 301 -54.57 11.75 4.03
N GLU A 302 -54.81 13.01 3.67
CA GLU A 302 -54.71 13.46 2.27
C GLU A 302 -53.26 13.45 1.76
N TYR A 303 -52.30 13.73 2.64
CA TYR A 303 -50.87 13.61 2.33
C TYR A 303 -50.47 12.15 2.14
N ASP A 304 -50.86 11.25 3.03
CA ASP A 304 -50.61 9.80 2.90
C ASP A 304 -51.29 9.19 1.67
N VAL A 305 -52.52 9.63 1.36
CA VAL A 305 -53.21 9.22 0.14
C VAL A 305 -52.48 9.76 -1.08
N ARG A 306 -51.96 11.00 -1.07
CA ARG A 306 -51.14 11.53 -2.19
C ARG A 306 -49.78 10.86 -2.29
N LEU A 307 -49.15 10.52 -1.18
CA LEU A 307 -47.87 9.80 -1.16
C LEU A 307 -48.06 8.38 -1.70
N ARG A 308 -49.14 7.69 -1.30
CA ARG A 308 -49.55 6.41 -1.89
C ARG A 308 -49.92 6.55 -3.37
N GLN A 309 -50.61 7.61 -3.76
CA GLN A 309 -50.91 7.87 -5.18
C GLN A 309 -49.65 8.17 -5.99
N MET A 310 -48.68 8.92 -5.45
CA MET A 310 -47.39 9.18 -6.09
C MET A 310 -46.53 7.92 -6.17
N ALA A 311 -46.55 7.06 -5.14
CA ALA A 311 -45.89 5.76 -5.18
C ALA A 311 -46.52 4.83 -6.23
N MET A 312 -47.84 4.90 -6.42
CA MET A 312 -48.57 4.12 -7.43
C MET A 312 -48.49 4.71 -8.85
N ASP A 313 -48.21 6.01 -9.01
CA ASP A 313 -48.10 6.72 -10.30
C ASP A 313 -46.65 7.17 -10.60
N LYS A 314 -45.65 6.46 -10.06
CA LYS A 314 -44.25 6.58 -10.49
C LYS A 314 -44.14 6.06 -11.92
N ARG A 315 -44.37 6.93 -12.90
CA ARG A 315 -43.93 6.69 -14.28
C ARG A 315 -42.40 6.68 -14.31
N ALA A 316 -41.81 5.77 -15.08
CA ALA A 316 -40.37 5.68 -15.23
C ALA A 316 -39.81 7.04 -15.68
N ALA A 317 -38.84 7.57 -14.92
CA ALA A 317 -38.08 8.75 -15.32
C ALA A 317 -36.95 8.31 -16.27
N PRO A 318 -36.65 9.07 -17.34
CA PRO A 318 -35.49 8.78 -18.19
C PRO A 318 -34.22 8.79 -17.35
N THR A 319 -33.49 7.68 -17.33
CA THR A 319 -32.23 7.51 -16.58
C THR A 319 -31.06 8.24 -17.24
N THR A 320 -31.15 8.51 -18.55
CA THR A 320 -30.06 9.10 -19.33
C THR A 320 -30.44 10.44 -19.97
N ARG A 321 -29.45 11.32 -20.08
CA ARG A 321 -29.57 12.61 -20.77
C ARG A 321 -29.82 12.36 -22.26
N THR A 322 -30.79 13.05 -22.87
CA THR A 322 -30.98 13.03 -24.33
C THR A 322 -29.75 13.62 -25.03
N LYS A 323 -28.95 12.76 -25.66
CA LYS A 323 -27.79 13.15 -26.48
C LYS A 323 -28.26 13.75 -27.81
N THR A 324 -27.46 14.64 -28.41
CA THR A 324 -27.73 15.15 -29.77
C THR A 324 -27.30 14.15 -30.85
N GLU A 325 -27.88 14.22 -32.05
CA GLU A 325 -27.51 13.33 -33.18
C GLU A 325 -26.02 13.42 -33.53
N GLU A 326 -25.41 14.61 -33.41
CA GLU A 326 -23.98 14.80 -33.64
C GLU A 326 -23.14 14.13 -32.54
N GLU A 327 -23.55 14.22 -31.28
CA GLU A 327 -22.87 13.55 -30.16
C GLU A 327 -22.97 12.02 -30.30
N GLN A 328 -24.14 11.49 -30.68
CA GLN A 328 -24.33 10.06 -30.95
C GLN A 328 -23.44 9.57 -32.10
N ALA A 329 -23.39 10.31 -33.22
CA ALA A 329 -22.54 9.96 -34.34
C ALA A 329 -21.05 9.99 -34.00
N ILE A 330 -20.63 10.92 -33.13
CA ILE A 330 -19.25 10.99 -32.65
C ILE A 330 -18.93 9.80 -31.74
N GLU A 331 -19.81 9.47 -30.79
CA GLU A 331 -19.66 8.33 -29.88
C GLU A 331 -19.61 7.01 -30.63
N GLU A 332 -20.51 6.78 -31.59
CA GLU A 332 -20.48 5.64 -32.49
C GLU A 332 -19.18 5.57 -33.29
N ALA A 333 -18.65 6.71 -33.76
CA ALA A 333 -17.40 6.76 -34.49
C ALA A 333 -16.20 6.40 -33.60
N TYR A 334 -16.18 6.87 -32.34
CA TYR A 334 -15.18 6.49 -31.36
C TYR A 334 -15.26 4.99 -31.04
N ARG A 335 -16.46 4.48 -30.76
CA ARG A 335 -16.71 3.08 -30.50
C ARG A 335 -16.28 2.18 -31.67
N LEU A 336 -16.62 2.54 -32.90
CA LEU A 336 -16.22 1.78 -34.09
C LEU A 336 -14.69 1.78 -34.27
N LYS A 337 -14.03 2.90 -33.96
CA LYS A 337 -12.57 3.02 -34.01
C LYS A 337 -11.91 2.13 -32.96
N GLU A 338 -12.41 2.12 -31.73
CA GLU A 338 -11.94 1.26 -30.65
C GLU A 338 -12.11 -0.21 -31.00
N MET A 339 -13.29 -0.61 -31.49
CA MET A 339 -13.54 -1.98 -31.93
C MET A 339 -12.62 -2.41 -33.08
N GLU A 340 -12.29 -1.52 -34.02
CA GLU A 340 -11.33 -1.79 -35.09
C GLU A 340 -9.89 -1.92 -34.56
N GLN A 341 -9.50 -1.12 -33.56
CA GLN A 341 -8.20 -1.24 -32.89
C GLN A 341 -8.09 -2.57 -32.12
N SER A 342 -9.11 -2.91 -31.32
CA SER A 342 -9.19 -4.19 -30.61
C SER A 342 -9.21 -5.39 -31.57
N ARG A 343 -9.83 -5.25 -32.74
CA ARG A 343 -9.76 -6.26 -33.81
C ARG A 343 -8.35 -6.39 -34.39
N LEU A 344 -7.65 -5.28 -34.62
CA LEU A 344 -6.27 -5.29 -35.12
C LEU A 344 -5.29 -5.90 -34.10
N ARG A 345 -5.44 -5.58 -32.81
CA ARG A 345 -4.66 -6.17 -31.70
C ARG A 345 -4.83 -7.69 -31.66
N ARG A 346 -6.08 -8.17 -31.65
CA ARG A 346 -6.40 -9.61 -31.73
C ARG A 346 -5.85 -10.27 -32.99
N MET A 347 -5.85 -9.58 -34.13
CA MET A 347 -5.28 -10.09 -35.38
C MET A 347 -3.74 -10.22 -35.31
N GLN A 348 -3.07 -9.31 -34.62
CA GLN A 348 -1.62 -9.32 -34.40
C GLN A 348 -1.21 -10.36 -33.34
N GLY A 349 -2.14 -10.74 -32.46
CA GLY A 349 -1.87 -11.66 -31.34
C GLY A 349 -1.19 -10.94 -30.18
N GLU A 350 -1.42 -9.62 -30.05
CA GLU A 350 -1.00 -8.84 -28.89
C GLU A 350 -1.99 -9.10 -27.74
N GLU A 351 -1.46 -9.19 -26.52
CA GLU A 351 -2.27 -9.35 -25.31
C GLU A 351 -3.14 -8.11 -25.08
N SER A 352 -4.38 -8.30 -24.65
CA SER A 352 -5.26 -7.20 -24.27
C SER A 352 -4.69 -6.49 -23.05
N GLU A 353 -4.68 -5.14 -23.08
CA GLU A 353 -4.13 -4.31 -22.00
C GLU A 353 -4.76 -4.62 -20.62
N GLU A 354 -5.95 -5.22 -20.58
CA GLU A 354 -6.60 -5.71 -19.35
C GLU A 354 -5.79 -6.78 -18.60
N GLU A 355 -5.00 -7.63 -19.29
CA GLU A 355 -4.07 -8.57 -18.64
C GLU A 355 -2.73 -7.90 -18.28
N GLU A 356 -2.33 -6.84 -18.98
CA GLU A 356 -1.10 -6.09 -18.67
C GLU A 356 -1.25 -5.18 -17.44
N VAL A 357 -2.48 -4.85 -17.04
CA VAL A 357 -2.77 -4.07 -15.82
C VAL A 357 -2.59 -4.91 -14.55
N GLU A 358 -2.79 -6.24 -14.60
CA GLU A 358 -2.54 -7.11 -13.44
C GLU A 358 -1.03 -7.28 -13.13
N GLU A 359 -0.14 -7.19 -14.13
CA GLU A 359 1.32 -7.31 -13.91
C GLU A 359 2.03 -6.01 -13.49
N LYS A 360 1.38 -4.85 -13.61
CA LYS A 360 2.02 -3.53 -13.34
C LYS A 360 1.32 -2.70 -12.27
N THR A 361 0.87 -3.33 -11.18
CA THR A 361 0.56 -2.56 -9.96
C THR A 361 1.86 -2.21 -9.21
N PRO A 362 2.16 -0.91 -8.97
CA PRO A 362 3.32 -0.49 -8.21
C PRO A 362 3.07 -0.79 -6.72
N LYS A 363 3.70 -1.84 -6.21
CA LYS A 363 3.74 -2.14 -4.77
C LYS A 363 4.61 -1.10 -4.05
N ASP A 364 3.98 -0.08 -3.50
CA ASP A 364 4.55 0.71 -2.41
C ASP A 364 3.59 0.81 -1.22
N ASN A 365 4.16 0.51 -0.04
CA ASN A 365 3.68 0.76 1.32
C ASN A 365 2.56 -0.09 1.97
N LYS A 366 2.94 -1.27 2.49
CA LYS A 366 2.71 -1.57 3.93
C LYS A 366 3.69 -2.62 4.48
N LYS A 367 4.25 -2.31 5.65
CA LYS A 367 5.32 -3.05 6.33
C LYS A 367 4.87 -4.39 6.95
N LYS A 368 5.67 -5.43 6.65
CA LYS A 368 6.21 -6.52 7.48
C LYS A 368 5.27 -7.46 8.26
N LYS A 369 5.38 -8.76 7.93
CA LYS A 369 5.93 -9.79 8.85
C LYS A 369 6.80 -10.78 8.06
N GLU A 370 7.99 -11.05 8.59
CA GLU A 370 9.06 -11.87 8.02
C GLU A 370 8.84 -13.37 8.32
N GLY A 371 9.32 -14.23 7.41
CA GLY A 371 9.71 -15.60 7.76
C GLY A 371 9.56 -16.60 6.61
N VAL A 372 10.63 -16.77 5.82
CA VAL A 372 11.19 -18.03 5.26
C VAL A 372 11.89 -17.70 3.94
N GLU A 373 13.21 -17.84 3.95
CA GLU A 373 14.08 -17.81 2.78
C GLU A 373 13.80 -19.03 1.89
N VAL A 374 13.60 -18.81 0.59
CA VAL A 374 13.83 -19.86 -0.42
C VAL A 374 14.89 -19.34 -1.39
N ARG A 375 15.92 -20.17 -1.56
CA ARG A 375 17.09 -19.97 -2.41
C ARG A 375 16.72 -19.85 -3.89
N PRO A 376 17.57 -19.23 -4.72
CA PRO A 376 17.38 -19.21 -6.17
C PRO A 376 17.84 -20.55 -6.75
N GLU A 377 16.90 -21.28 -7.36
CA GLU A 377 17.22 -22.37 -8.28
C GLU A 377 16.60 -22.03 -9.64
N ASP A 378 17.48 -21.94 -10.63
CA ASP A 378 17.16 -21.85 -12.04
C ASP A 378 16.35 -23.09 -12.46
N GLU A 379 15.23 -22.92 -13.16
CA GLU A 379 14.74 -23.94 -14.09
C GLU A 379 13.76 -23.32 -15.10
N ASP A 380 13.81 -23.84 -16.32
CA ASP A 380 13.28 -23.24 -17.53
C ASP A 380 11.76 -23.01 -17.49
N ASN A 381 11.32 -21.79 -17.85
CA ASN A 381 9.94 -21.52 -18.24
C ASN A 381 9.64 -22.20 -19.59
N MET A 382 9.48 -23.52 -19.55
CA MET A 382 8.77 -24.26 -20.58
C MET A 382 7.29 -23.88 -20.48
N ARG A 383 6.82 -23.17 -21.50
CA ARG A 383 5.41 -22.86 -21.72
C ARG A 383 4.62 -24.17 -21.68
N ASP A 384 3.62 -24.25 -20.81
CA ASP A 384 2.77 -25.43 -20.66
C ASP A 384 1.78 -25.52 -21.84
N ASP A 385 2.26 -26.02 -22.97
CA ASP A 385 1.49 -26.24 -24.20
C ASP A 385 0.26 -27.16 -23.99
N ALA A 386 0.17 -27.87 -22.86
CA ALA A 386 -0.94 -28.77 -22.56
C ALA A 386 -2.19 -28.04 -22.03
N ALA A 387 -2.02 -26.90 -21.34
CA ALA A 387 -3.13 -26.06 -20.88
C ALA A 387 -3.90 -25.42 -22.06
N ASP A 388 -3.17 -25.01 -23.10
CA ASP A 388 -3.71 -24.45 -24.34
C ASP A 388 -4.49 -25.48 -25.17
N PHE A 389 -4.31 -26.77 -24.89
CA PHE A 389 -5.00 -27.89 -25.56
C PHE A 389 -6.18 -28.45 -24.75
N GLY A 390 -6.49 -27.89 -23.57
CA GLY A 390 -7.66 -28.27 -22.76
C GLY A 390 -7.54 -29.66 -22.10
N LEU A 391 -6.33 -30.13 -21.82
CA LEU A 391 -6.10 -31.34 -21.02
C LEU A 391 -6.08 -30.97 -19.52
N PRO A 392 -6.83 -31.67 -18.64
CA PRO A 392 -6.89 -31.33 -17.22
C PRO A 392 -5.60 -31.74 -16.50
N THR A 393 -4.95 -30.79 -15.84
CA THR A 393 -3.80 -31.03 -14.95
C THR A 393 -4.29 -31.73 -13.67
N GLN A 394 -3.78 -32.92 -13.38
CA GLN A 394 -4.06 -33.65 -12.13
C GLN A 394 -3.55 -32.82 -10.94
N GLN A 395 -4.46 -32.34 -10.11
CA GLN A 395 -4.12 -31.66 -8.85
C GLN A 395 -3.54 -32.70 -7.88
N TYR A 396 -2.29 -32.50 -7.46
CA TYR A 396 -1.73 -33.19 -6.31
C TYR A 396 -2.21 -32.49 -5.03
N ASP A 397 -3.00 -33.19 -4.23
CA ASP A 397 -3.41 -32.76 -2.89
C ASP A 397 -2.20 -32.65 -1.97
N ASN A 398 -1.76 -31.41 -1.69
CA ASN A 398 -0.83 -31.15 -0.61
C ASN A 398 -1.59 -31.11 0.73
N LYS A 399 -1.70 -32.28 1.37
CA LYS A 399 -2.05 -32.41 2.79
C LYS A 399 -1.04 -31.64 3.64
N LYS A 400 -1.50 -30.61 4.37
CA LYS A 400 -0.72 -30.00 5.46
C LYS A 400 -0.77 -30.93 6.67
N GLU A 401 0.37 -31.50 7.04
CA GLU A 401 0.56 -32.11 8.36
C GLU A 401 0.61 -31.03 9.43
N ALA A 402 -0.28 -31.12 10.42
CA ALA A 402 -0.23 -30.32 11.63
C ALA A 402 0.81 -30.93 12.58
N VAL A 403 1.82 -30.14 12.94
CA VAL A 403 2.80 -30.51 13.98
C VAL A 403 2.14 -30.35 15.33
N VAL A 404 2.01 -31.47 16.03
CA VAL A 404 1.59 -31.59 17.42
C VAL A 404 2.71 -31.07 18.32
N HIS A 405 2.40 -30.12 19.21
CA HIS A 405 3.16 -29.92 20.44
C HIS A 405 2.19 -29.95 21.63
N GLU A 406 2.54 -30.84 22.55
CA GLU A 406 1.84 -31.24 23.77
C GLU A 406 1.91 -30.15 24.87
N ASP A 407 0.77 -30.04 25.57
CA ASP A 407 0.55 -29.84 27.00
C ASP A 407 1.17 -28.63 27.73
N GLU A 408 0.30 -27.79 28.30
CA GLU A 408 0.11 -27.66 29.76
C GLU A 408 -0.97 -26.59 30.06
N ASP A 409 -2.09 -27.05 30.63
CA ASP A 409 -3.07 -26.36 31.50
C ASP A 409 -4.53 -26.65 31.12
N GLU A 410 -4.92 -27.89 31.45
CA GLU A 410 -6.29 -28.35 31.57
C GLU A 410 -6.92 -27.74 32.84
N PHE A 411 -7.90 -26.85 32.67
CA PHE A 411 -8.93 -26.62 33.69
C PHE A 411 -10.28 -27.02 33.13
N LEU A 412 -10.68 -28.23 33.50
CA LEU A 412 -12.00 -28.81 33.33
C LEU A 412 -13.09 -27.91 33.94
N MET A 413 -14.07 -27.58 33.11
CA MET A 413 -15.48 -27.65 33.51
C MET A 413 -16.31 -28.09 32.29
N GLU A 414 -16.42 -29.41 32.14
CA GLU A 414 -17.52 -30.11 31.46
C GLU A 414 -18.81 -29.82 32.27
N ASP A 415 -19.86 -29.35 31.61
CA ASP A 415 -20.95 -30.10 30.96
C ASP A 415 -22.23 -30.00 31.78
N ASP A 416 -23.27 -29.45 31.14
CA ASP A 416 -24.51 -30.16 30.84
C ASP A 416 -25.73 -29.25 30.99
N LEU A 417 -26.24 -28.72 29.87
CA LEU A 417 -27.68 -28.53 29.72
C LEU A 417 -28.09 -28.48 28.24
N ILE A 418 -28.41 -29.67 27.75
CA ILE A 418 -29.11 -29.96 26.49
C ILE A 418 -30.55 -29.43 26.52
N ALA A 419 -30.97 -28.78 25.42
CA ALA A 419 -32.24 -29.01 24.69
C ALA A 419 -32.30 -28.01 23.50
N SER A 420 -32.09 -28.42 22.24
CA SER A 420 -33.16 -28.76 21.26
C SER A 420 -34.45 -27.97 21.49
N GLU A 421 -34.95 -27.15 20.56
CA GLU A 421 -35.63 -27.55 19.32
C GLU A 421 -36.26 -26.30 18.64
N SER A 422 -36.59 -26.41 17.35
CA SER A 422 -37.37 -25.51 16.46
C SER A 422 -36.63 -24.27 15.92
N ASP A 423 -36.20 -24.24 14.65
CA ASP A 423 -36.95 -24.17 13.39
C ASP A 423 -37.83 -22.91 13.28
N VAL A 424 -37.40 -21.96 12.43
CA VAL A 424 -38.18 -21.22 11.42
C VAL A 424 -37.31 -20.11 10.80
N ASP A 425 -37.17 -20.23 9.49
CA ASP A 425 -36.65 -19.31 8.48
C ASP A 425 -37.48 -18.00 8.39
N VAL A 426 -36.87 -16.92 7.88
CA VAL A 426 -37.43 -15.78 7.08
C VAL A 426 -36.53 -14.54 7.25
N SER A 427 -35.63 -14.39 6.28
CA SER A 427 -35.32 -13.19 5.47
C SER A 427 -35.87 -11.81 5.93
N ASP A 428 -35.01 -10.78 5.95
CA ASP A 428 -34.84 -9.83 4.83
C ASP A 428 -34.45 -8.39 5.26
N GLU A 429 -33.32 -7.94 4.70
CA GLU A 429 -32.89 -6.61 4.23
C GLU A 429 -33.38 -5.29 4.84
N SER A 430 -32.41 -4.40 5.16
CA SER A 430 -32.11 -3.09 4.52
C SER A 430 -31.42 -2.17 5.55
N GLU A 431 -30.12 -1.87 5.50
CA GLU A 431 -29.33 -1.03 4.56
C GLU A 431 -29.12 0.43 5.04
N ASP A 432 -27.99 0.98 4.58
CA ASP A 432 -27.47 2.35 4.59
C ASP A 432 -26.61 2.84 5.77
N GLU A 433 -25.45 3.49 5.58
CA GLU A 433 -24.51 3.68 4.46
C GLU A 433 -23.35 4.52 5.06
N GLU A 434 -22.11 4.38 4.60
CA GLU A 434 -21.18 5.51 4.33
C GLU A 434 -19.86 5.01 3.71
N ASP A 435 -19.89 5.06 2.38
CA ASP A 435 -18.92 5.70 1.47
C ASP A 435 -17.65 4.96 1.00
N SER A 436 -17.53 5.04 -0.32
CA SER A 436 -16.69 4.30 -1.26
C SER A 436 -15.78 5.27 -1.99
N ASP A 437 -14.55 4.86 -2.29
CA ASP A 437 -13.69 5.58 -3.25
C ASP A 437 -12.88 4.56 -4.07
N ALA A 438 -13.52 3.97 -5.09
CA ALA A 438 -12.89 3.31 -6.25
C ALA A 438 -13.96 2.77 -7.23
N GLU A 439 -14.62 3.65 -8.00
CA GLU A 439 -15.32 3.26 -9.22
C GLU A 439 -14.65 3.90 -10.45
N GLU A 440 -13.82 3.13 -11.15
CA GLU A 440 -13.54 3.35 -12.57
C GLU A 440 -13.45 1.96 -13.22
N GLY A 441 -14.62 1.42 -13.59
CA GLY A 441 -14.72 0.06 -14.17
C GLY A 441 -16.14 -0.40 -14.52
N ALA A 442 -17.20 0.26 -14.04
CA ALA A 442 -18.58 -0.18 -14.23
C ALA A 442 -19.32 0.48 -15.44
N ALA A 443 -18.63 1.24 -16.28
CA ALA A 443 -19.27 1.93 -17.42
C ALA A 443 -19.45 1.04 -18.68
N ALA A 444 -18.79 -0.10 -18.77
CA ALA A 444 -18.85 -0.95 -19.97
C ALA A 444 -20.01 -1.95 -20.00
N ALA A 445 -20.66 -2.21 -18.86
CA ALA A 445 -21.73 -3.22 -18.77
C ALA A 445 -23.15 -2.64 -18.99
N ALA A 446 -23.33 -1.33 -18.78
CA ALA A 446 -24.63 -0.68 -18.97
C ALA A 446 -24.97 -0.42 -20.46
N ASP A 447 -23.97 -0.23 -21.32
CA ASP A 447 -24.17 -0.02 -22.76
C ASP A 447 -24.60 -1.29 -23.51
N GLU A 448 -24.35 -2.49 -22.96
CA GLU A 448 -24.72 -3.75 -23.62
C GLU A 448 -26.23 -4.08 -23.49
N GLU A 449 -26.90 -3.57 -22.44
CA GLU A 449 -28.32 -3.83 -22.18
C GLU A 449 -29.25 -3.07 -23.14
N ASP A 450 -28.88 -1.86 -23.55
CA ASP A 450 -29.68 -1.02 -24.47
C ASP A 450 -29.63 -1.50 -25.95
N GLU A 451 -28.62 -2.29 -26.33
CA GLU A 451 -28.41 -2.75 -27.72
C GLU A 451 -29.26 -3.97 -28.12
N GLU A 452 -29.62 -4.82 -27.17
CA GLU A 452 -30.51 -5.94 -27.45
C GLU A 452 -31.89 -5.47 -27.89
N ASP A 453 -32.34 -4.36 -27.31
CA ASP A 453 -33.59 -3.70 -27.64
C ASP A 453 -33.55 -3.03 -29.01
N GLU A 454 -32.43 -2.42 -29.42
CA GLU A 454 -32.29 -1.84 -30.76
C GLU A 454 -32.27 -2.90 -31.88
N PHE A 455 -31.61 -4.04 -31.67
CA PHE A 455 -31.59 -5.12 -32.67
C PHE A 455 -32.97 -5.74 -32.88
N VAL A 456 -33.72 -5.94 -31.78
CA VAL A 456 -35.10 -6.45 -31.83
C VAL A 456 -36.05 -5.40 -32.42
N ARG A 457 -35.87 -4.10 -32.12
CA ARG A 457 -36.62 -2.98 -32.71
C ARG A 457 -36.34 -2.80 -34.20
N GLY A 458 -35.09 -2.90 -34.64
CA GLY A 458 -34.68 -2.73 -36.05
C GLY A 458 -35.22 -3.83 -36.98
N ILE A 459 -35.43 -5.05 -36.48
CA ILE A 459 -36.05 -6.16 -37.22
C ILE A 459 -37.58 -6.01 -37.30
N LEU A 460 -38.21 -5.30 -36.36
CA LEU A 460 -39.65 -5.06 -36.32
C LEU A 460 -40.15 -4.03 -37.34
N GLY A 461 -39.24 -3.27 -37.96
CA GLY A 461 -39.57 -2.15 -38.81
C GLY A 461 -40.05 -0.97 -37.98
N ASP A 462 -39.46 0.19 -38.23
CA ASP A 462 -39.76 1.43 -37.55
C ASP A 462 -41.20 1.86 -37.89
N LYS A 463 -42.16 1.38 -37.10
CA LYS A 463 -43.50 1.94 -37.09
C LYS A 463 -43.50 3.06 -36.06
N ASP A 464 -43.17 4.25 -36.56
CA ASP A 464 -43.43 5.57 -35.99
C ASP A 464 -44.20 5.52 -34.65
N GLU A 465 -43.49 5.77 -33.55
CA GLU A 465 -44.06 6.10 -32.24
C GLU A 465 -44.76 7.47 -32.29
N LYS A 466 -45.83 7.59 -33.07
CA LYS A 466 -46.83 8.67 -32.97
C LYS A 466 -48.23 8.13 -33.22
N SER A 467 -48.70 7.24 -32.35
CA SER A 467 -50.15 7.13 -32.10
C SER A 467 -50.48 6.34 -30.83
N GLU A 468 -50.61 7.03 -29.70
CA GLU A 468 -51.43 6.53 -28.60
C GLU A 468 -52.55 7.51 -28.29
N LYS A 469 -53.72 7.21 -28.87
CA LYS A 469 -54.99 7.01 -28.18
C LYS A 469 -56.04 6.66 -29.22
N LYS A 470 -56.18 5.37 -29.56
CA LYS A 470 -57.47 4.80 -29.95
C LYS A 470 -57.59 3.37 -29.46
N ALA A 471 -58.81 3.11 -28.97
CA ALA A 471 -59.26 1.92 -28.31
C ALA A 471 -59.07 0.64 -29.13
N ALA A 472 -59.01 -0.45 -28.39
CA ALA A 472 -59.03 -1.83 -28.86
C ALA A 472 -59.99 -2.06 -30.04
N ALA A 473 -59.43 -2.55 -31.14
CA ALA A 473 -60.14 -3.30 -32.17
C ALA A 473 -59.35 -4.58 -32.46
N PRO A 474 -59.99 -5.74 -32.60
CA PRO A 474 -59.32 -7.01 -32.79
C PRO A 474 -58.86 -7.12 -34.25
N ALA A 475 -57.55 -7.26 -34.47
CA ALA A 475 -57.02 -7.65 -35.77
C ALA A 475 -56.83 -9.18 -35.79
N ALA A 476 -57.74 -9.87 -36.46
CA ALA A 476 -57.54 -11.23 -36.96
C ALA A 476 -56.62 -11.15 -38.21
N THR A 477 -55.74 -12.06 -38.62
CA THR A 477 -55.49 -13.48 -38.36
C THR A 477 -54.01 -13.78 -38.70
N SER A 478 -53.20 -14.17 -37.73
CA SER A 478 -52.18 -15.20 -37.97
C SER A 478 -52.42 -16.25 -36.89
N GLY A 479 -52.59 -17.51 -37.27
CA GLY A 479 -52.91 -18.61 -36.34
C GLY A 479 -51.76 -18.97 -35.40
N LEU A 480 -50.96 -17.99 -34.99
CA LEU A 480 -49.77 -18.13 -34.15
C LEU A 480 -50.15 -17.81 -32.70
N ALA A 481 -49.84 -18.73 -31.79
CA ALA A 481 -50.03 -18.52 -30.36
C ALA A 481 -49.27 -17.27 -29.88
N TYR A 482 -49.89 -16.52 -28.97
CA TYR A 482 -49.26 -15.34 -28.38
C TYR A 482 -48.21 -15.74 -27.33
N THR A 483 -48.43 -16.84 -26.63
CA THR A 483 -47.52 -17.44 -25.65
C THR A 483 -46.98 -18.77 -26.16
N TYR A 484 -45.69 -19.01 -25.91
CA TYR A 484 -44.99 -20.26 -26.19
C TYR A 484 -44.23 -20.67 -24.94
N GLU A 485 -44.12 -21.98 -24.71
CA GLU A 485 -43.17 -22.50 -23.72
C GLU A 485 -41.76 -22.45 -24.31
N CYS A 486 -40.75 -22.13 -23.49
CA CYS A 486 -39.35 -22.09 -23.94
C CYS A 486 -38.83 -23.51 -24.19
N PRO A 487 -38.51 -23.90 -25.45
CA PRO A 487 -37.96 -25.21 -25.72
C PRO A 487 -36.49 -25.26 -25.31
N ARG A 488 -36.14 -26.21 -24.44
CA ARG A 488 -34.76 -26.42 -23.98
C ARG A 488 -33.98 -27.40 -24.87
N SER A 489 -34.70 -28.26 -25.59
CA SER A 489 -34.11 -29.24 -26.51
C SER A 489 -34.60 -29.04 -27.95
N HIS A 490 -33.82 -29.52 -28.90
CA HIS A 490 -34.20 -29.55 -30.32
C HIS A 490 -35.50 -30.34 -30.55
N GLU A 491 -35.73 -31.43 -29.81
CA GLU A 491 -36.95 -32.23 -29.94
C GLU A 491 -38.20 -31.44 -29.53
N GLU A 492 -38.13 -30.73 -28.40
CA GLU A 492 -39.20 -29.85 -27.92
C GLU A 492 -39.47 -28.72 -28.93
N MET A 493 -38.39 -28.15 -29.50
CA MET A 493 -38.48 -27.12 -30.52
C MET A 493 -39.22 -27.61 -31.78
N LEU A 494 -38.96 -28.85 -32.22
CA LEU A 494 -39.67 -29.46 -33.34
C LEU A 494 -41.17 -29.66 -33.05
N THR A 495 -41.56 -29.98 -31.82
CA THR A 495 -42.99 -30.14 -31.47
C THR A 495 -43.79 -28.85 -31.63
N ILE A 496 -43.13 -27.71 -31.43
CA ILE A 496 -43.72 -26.37 -31.57
C ILE A 496 -43.65 -25.94 -33.05
N PHE A 497 -42.48 -26.05 -33.69
CA PHE A 497 -42.23 -25.50 -35.03
C PHE A 497 -42.83 -26.33 -36.16
N ASN A 498 -42.95 -27.66 -36.04
CA ASN A 498 -43.58 -28.50 -37.06
C ASN A 498 -45.08 -28.21 -37.24
N LYS A 499 -45.72 -27.55 -36.27
CA LYS A 499 -47.13 -27.13 -36.35
C LYS A 499 -47.31 -25.79 -37.07
N MET A 500 -46.21 -25.10 -37.42
CA MET A 500 -46.22 -23.76 -38.00
C MET A 500 -45.63 -23.75 -39.41
N ALA A 501 -46.08 -22.81 -40.24
CA ALA A 501 -45.46 -22.56 -41.54
C ALA A 501 -44.04 -22.01 -41.34
N VAL A 502 -43.11 -22.40 -42.22
CA VAL A 502 -41.68 -22.06 -42.13
C VAL A 502 -41.43 -20.54 -42.05
N GLU A 503 -42.26 -19.74 -42.74
CA GLU A 503 -42.17 -18.27 -42.75
C GLU A 503 -42.48 -17.63 -41.40
N ASN A 504 -43.22 -18.32 -40.53
CA ASN A 504 -43.63 -17.81 -39.22
C ASN A 504 -42.66 -18.18 -38.08
N ILE A 505 -41.68 -19.05 -38.34
CA ILE A 505 -40.70 -19.51 -37.34
C ILE A 505 -39.91 -18.34 -36.73
N PRO A 506 -39.41 -17.35 -37.49
CA PRO A 506 -38.68 -16.21 -36.92
C PRO A 506 -39.52 -15.40 -35.93
N VAL A 507 -40.81 -15.19 -36.25
CA VAL A 507 -41.75 -14.47 -35.38
C VAL A 507 -42.00 -15.25 -34.08
N ALA A 508 -42.07 -16.58 -34.15
CA ALA A 508 -42.19 -17.40 -32.96
C ALA A 508 -40.93 -17.34 -32.08
N VAL A 509 -39.73 -17.42 -32.68
CA VAL A 509 -38.45 -17.25 -31.97
C VAL A 509 -38.36 -15.88 -31.31
N GLN A 510 -38.79 -14.83 -31.99
CA GLN A 510 -38.86 -13.48 -31.43
C GLN A 510 -39.79 -13.41 -30.21
N ARG A 511 -40.98 -14.00 -30.28
CA ARG A 511 -41.92 -14.06 -29.15
C ARG A 511 -41.33 -14.84 -27.97
N ILE A 512 -40.68 -15.97 -28.23
CA ILE A 512 -40.01 -16.76 -27.18
C ILE A 512 -38.91 -15.92 -26.50
N ARG A 513 -38.07 -15.21 -27.26
CA ARG A 513 -37.04 -14.34 -26.69
C ARG A 513 -37.63 -13.22 -25.81
N ALA A 514 -38.72 -12.59 -26.24
CA ALA A 514 -39.40 -11.55 -25.46
C ALA A 514 -40.04 -12.08 -24.17
N LEU A 515 -40.67 -13.27 -24.23
CA LEU A 515 -41.32 -13.89 -23.07
C LEU A 515 -40.33 -14.38 -22.02
N TYR A 516 -39.13 -14.78 -22.44
CA TYR A 516 -38.08 -15.33 -21.58
C TYR A 516 -36.85 -14.40 -21.50
N HIS A 517 -37.08 -13.08 -21.55
CA HIS A 517 -36.00 -12.11 -21.35
C HIS A 517 -35.42 -12.22 -19.92
N PRO A 518 -34.10 -12.09 -19.72
CA PRO A 518 -33.47 -12.21 -18.40
C PRO A 518 -33.99 -11.21 -17.36
N SER A 519 -34.43 -10.02 -17.79
CA SER A 519 -34.96 -8.98 -16.88
C SER A 519 -36.30 -9.34 -16.23
N LEU A 520 -37.06 -10.29 -16.79
CA LEU A 520 -38.35 -10.69 -16.25
C LEU A 520 -38.20 -11.64 -15.05
N LEU A 521 -37.33 -12.64 -15.17
CA LEU A 521 -37.05 -13.65 -14.13
C LEU A 521 -35.62 -14.17 -14.29
N ALA A 522 -34.88 -14.28 -13.18
CA ALA A 522 -33.50 -14.77 -13.17
C ALA A 522 -33.34 -16.20 -13.76
N GLU A 523 -34.32 -17.08 -13.55
CA GLU A 523 -34.33 -18.44 -14.13
C GLU A 523 -34.37 -18.46 -15.67
N ASN A 524 -34.84 -17.38 -16.30
CA ASN A 524 -34.94 -17.32 -17.75
C ASN A 524 -33.57 -17.30 -18.42
N LYS A 525 -32.51 -16.88 -17.72
CA LYS A 525 -31.13 -16.91 -18.21
C LYS A 525 -30.69 -18.33 -18.61
N GLN A 526 -31.00 -19.33 -17.78
CA GLN A 526 -30.70 -20.73 -18.08
C GLN A 526 -31.59 -21.27 -19.21
N LYS A 527 -32.91 -20.99 -19.16
CA LYS A 527 -33.86 -21.41 -20.20
C LYS A 527 -33.47 -20.87 -21.58
N LEU A 528 -33.04 -19.61 -21.65
CA LEU A 528 -32.64 -18.96 -22.90
C LEU A 528 -31.27 -19.44 -23.38
N ALA A 529 -30.36 -19.78 -22.46
CA ALA A 529 -29.09 -20.42 -22.80
C ALA A 529 -29.31 -21.80 -23.45
N ASP A 530 -30.15 -22.66 -22.87
CA ASP A 530 -30.50 -23.97 -23.45
C ASP A 530 -31.21 -23.80 -24.80
N PHE A 531 -32.17 -22.87 -24.89
CA PHE A 531 -32.85 -22.52 -26.14
C PHE A 531 -31.87 -22.10 -27.24
N SER A 532 -30.84 -21.31 -26.90
CA SER A 532 -29.81 -20.90 -27.86
C SER A 532 -29.03 -22.08 -28.44
N THR A 533 -28.75 -23.11 -27.62
CA THR A 533 -28.09 -24.34 -28.09
C THR A 533 -29.01 -25.16 -28.99
N ALA A 534 -30.27 -25.33 -28.60
CA ALA A 534 -31.27 -26.02 -29.42
C ALA A 534 -31.55 -25.30 -30.75
N LEU A 535 -31.39 -23.97 -30.78
CA LEU A 535 -31.53 -23.16 -32.00
C LEU A 535 -30.36 -23.40 -32.97
N VAL A 536 -29.12 -23.59 -32.48
CA VAL A 536 -27.99 -24.02 -33.31
C VAL A 536 -28.28 -25.36 -33.99
N ASP A 537 -28.79 -26.33 -33.23
CA ASP A 537 -29.20 -27.64 -33.76
C ASP A 537 -30.31 -27.50 -34.80
N HIS A 538 -31.28 -26.61 -34.55
CA HIS A 538 -32.39 -26.37 -35.46
C HIS A 538 -31.96 -25.72 -36.76
N ILE A 539 -31.01 -24.78 -36.74
CA ILE A 539 -30.43 -24.21 -37.98
C ILE A 539 -29.79 -25.30 -38.83
N SER A 540 -29.04 -26.22 -38.22
CA SER A 540 -28.44 -27.37 -38.92
C SER A 540 -29.52 -28.29 -39.50
N TYR A 541 -30.60 -28.55 -38.76
CA TYR A 541 -31.74 -29.34 -39.21
C TYR A 541 -32.50 -28.70 -40.39
N MET A 542 -32.84 -27.42 -40.33
CA MET A 542 -33.56 -26.71 -41.40
C MET A 542 -32.81 -26.74 -42.72
N ALA A 543 -31.49 -26.66 -42.66
CA ALA A 543 -30.62 -26.77 -43.84
C ALA A 543 -30.61 -28.19 -44.43
N LYS A 544 -30.69 -29.24 -43.60
CA LYS A 544 -30.82 -30.64 -44.05
C LYS A 544 -32.16 -30.88 -44.75
N GLU A 545 -33.24 -30.29 -44.23
CA GLU A 545 -34.59 -30.33 -44.82
C GLU A 545 -34.77 -29.38 -46.02
N LYS A 546 -33.71 -28.67 -46.44
CA LYS A 546 -33.71 -27.73 -47.58
C LYS A 546 -34.80 -26.65 -47.49
N GLN A 547 -35.02 -26.14 -46.29
CA GLN A 547 -35.93 -25.03 -46.05
C GLN A 547 -35.39 -23.70 -46.61
N SER A 548 -36.20 -22.64 -46.58
CA SER A 548 -35.84 -21.34 -47.15
C SER A 548 -34.59 -20.74 -46.48
N LEU A 549 -33.57 -20.44 -47.29
CA LEU A 549 -32.33 -19.82 -46.82
C LEU A 549 -32.55 -18.42 -46.21
N ALA A 550 -33.60 -17.70 -46.64
CA ALA A 550 -33.94 -16.40 -46.08
C ALA A 550 -34.36 -16.52 -44.60
N VAL A 551 -35.12 -17.56 -44.27
CA VAL A 551 -35.55 -17.83 -42.88
C VAL A 551 -34.34 -18.25 -42.04
N ILE A 552 -33.46 -19.09 -42.59
CA ILE A 552 -32.22 -19.49 -41.92
C ILE A 552 -31.34 -18.26 -41.63
N ASP A 553 -31.21 -17.30 -42.56
CA ASP A 553 -30.46 -16.05 -42.32
C ASP A 553 -31.05 -15.24 -41.15
N THR A 554 -32.38 -15.11 -41.09
CA THR A 554 -33.03 -14.42 -39.96
C THR A 554 -32.82 -15.13 -38.63
N LEU A 555 -32.77 -16.46 -38.62
CA LEU A 555 -32.47 -17.22 -37.39
C LEU A 555 -31.00 -17.11 -36.99
N ILE A 556 -30.06 -17.09 -37.95
CA ILE A 556 -28.64 -16.82 -37.68
C ILE A 556 -28.47 -15.42 -37.08
N ARG A 557 -29.24 -14.43 -37.54
CA ARG A 557 -29.28 -13.08 -36.95
C ARG A 557 -29.78 -13.09 -35.50
N HIS A 558 -30.87 -13.81 -35.21
CA HIS A 558 -31.33 -13.98 -33.83
C HIS A 558 -30.29 -14.69 -32.95
N LEU A 559 -29.60 -15.69 -33.51
CA LEU A 559 -28.52 -16.39 -32.82
C LEU A 559 -27.30 -15.49 -32.57
N HIS A 560 -26.94 -14.62 -33.51
CA HIS A 560 -25.85 -13.64 -33.35
C HIS A 560 -26.13 -12.69 -32.19
N SER A 561 -27.36 -12.18 -32.08
CA SER A 561 -27.75 -11.36 -30.93
C SER A 561 -27.67 -12.13 -29.61
N LEU A 562 -28.13 -13.39 -29.58
CA LEU A 562 -27.97 -14.25 -28.39
C LEU A 562 -26.51 -14.64 -28.08
N SER A 563 -25.61 -14.59 -29.06
CA SER A 563 -24.20 -14.91 -28.87
C SER A 563 -23.42 -13.81 -28.15
N ARG A 564 -23.96 -12.59 -28.08
CA ARG A 564 -23.40 -11.51 -27.25
C ARG A 564 -23.60 -11.82 -25.77
N THR A 565 -24.80 -12.29 -25.39
CA THR A 565 -25.12 -12.67 -24.00
C THR A 565 -24.62 -14.04 -23.60
N TYR A 566 -24.67 -15.02 -24.52
CA TYR A 566 -24.31 -16.41 -24.24
C TYR A 566 -23.19 -16.93 -25.16
N PRO A 567 -22.02 -16.26 -25.23
CA PRO A 567 -20.93 -16.66 -26.14
C PRO A 567 -20.40 -18.06 -25.81
N GLY A 568 -20.31 -18.41 -24.52
CA GLY A 568 -19.77 -19.69 -24.06
C GLY A 568 -20.63 -20.90 -24.43
N THR A 569 -21.96 -20.82 -24.29
CA THR A 569 -22.86 -21.96 -24.58
C THR A 569 -22.98 -22.18 -26.08
N ILE A 570 -23.16 -21.11 -26.86
CA ILE A 570 -23.24 -21.17 -28.32
C ILE A 570 -21.90 -21.61 -28.92
N GLY A 571 -20.78 -21.13 -28.38
CA GLY A 571 -19.45 -21.57 -28.78
C GLY A 571 -19.23 -23.07 -28.57
N LYS A 572 -19.67 -23.62 -27.43
CA LYS A 572 -19.64 -25.07 -27.16
C LYS A 572 -20.53 -25.85 -28.14
N ALA A 573 -21.74 -25.37 -28.42
CA ALA A 573 -22.65 -26.00 -29.38
C ALA A 573 -22.07 -26.01 -30.81
N PHE A 574 -21.42 -24.94 -31.26
CA PHE A 574 -20.71 -24.99 -32.55
C PHE A 574 -19.56 -25.99 -32.54
N ARG A 575 -18.82 -26.11 -31.43
CA ARG A 575 -17.73 -27.09 -31.30
C ARG A 575 -18.23 -28.52 -31.33
N THR A 576 -19.39 -28.86 -30.74
CA THR A 576 -19.94 -30.21 -30.83
C THR A 576 -20.30 -30.59 -32.27
N HIS A 577 -20.92 -29.68 -33.04
CA HIS A 577 -21.14 -29.87 -34.47
C HIS A 577 -19.83 -30.05 -35.24
N MET A 578 -18.81 -29.23 -34.98
CA MET A 578 -17.50 -29.35 -35.64
C MET A 578 -16.78 -30.66 -35.30
N SER A 579 -16.89 -31.16 -34.07
CA SER A 579 -16.36 -32.47 -33.69
C SER A 579 -17.06 -33.59 -34.47
N ALA A 580 -18.40 -33.54 -34.57
CA ALA A 580 -19.16 -34.51 -35.38
C ALA A 580 -18.78 -34.46 -36.87
N MET A 581 -18.54 -33.26 -37.43
CA MET A 581 -18.02 -33.10 -38.80
C MET A 581 -16.62 -33.69 -38.97
N HIS A 582 -15.78 -33.54 -37.95
CA HIS A 582 -14.41 -34.07 -37.96
C HIS A 582 -14.40 -35.61 -37.98
N GLU A 583 -15.30 -36.24 -37.23
CA GLU A 583 -15.48 -37.69 -37.18
C GLU A 583 -16.09 -38.24 -38.47
N SER A 584 -17.11 -37.57 -39.01
CA SER A 584 -17.80 -38.02 -40.23
C SER A 584 -16.95 -37.87 -41.50
N GLY A 585 -16.05 -36.88 -41.53
CA GLY A 585 -15.18 -36.60 -42.68
C GLY A 585 -15.89 -36.09 -43.94
N THR A 586 -17.21 -35.84 -43.87
CA THR A 586 -18.02 -35.34 -45.00
C THR A 586 -18.93 -34.21 -44.54
N PHE A 587 -19.20 -33.25 -45.42
CA PHE A 587 -20.05 -32.10 -45.09
C PHE A 587 -21.42 -32.24 -45.73
N ASN A 588 -22.44 -32.10 -44.89
CA ASN A 588 -23.83 -32.01 -45.27
C ASN A 588 -24.24 -30.54 -45.46
N ALA A 589 -25.46 -30.30 -45.96
CA ALA A 589 -26.00 -28.95 -46.11
C ALA A 589 -26.06 -28.17 -44.79
N GLY A 590 -26.40 -28.85 -43.68
CA GLY A 590 -26.38 -28.26 -42.33
C GLY A 590 -24.99 -27.82 -41.89
N ASP A 591 -23.97 -28.64 -42.16
CA ASP A 591 -22.59 -28.36 -41.77
C ASP A 591 -22.05 -27.11 -42.49
N LEU A 592 -22.39 -26.98 -43.78
CA LEU A 592 -22.07 -25.78 -44.56
C LEU A 592 -22.73 -24.52 -43.99
N VAL A 593 -23.99 -24.62 -43.57
CA VAL A 593 -24.71 -23.49 -42.94
C VAL A 593 -24.10 -23.13 -41.60
N ILE A 594 -23.72 -24.10 -40.78
CA ILE A 594 -23.03 -23.86 -39.51
C ILE A 594 -21.71 -23.12 -39.74
N LEU A 595 -20.89 -23.56 -40.70
CA LEU A 595 -19.64 -22.88 -41.05
C LEU A 595 -19.90 -21.45 -41.58
N THR A 596 -21.02 -21.21 -42.27
CA THR A 596 -21.40 -19.83 -42.65
C THR A 596 -21.87 -19.00 -41.47
N ALA A 597 -22.62 -19.58 -40.52
CA ALA A 597 -23.08 -18.89 -39.32
C ALA A 597 -21.89 -18.45 -38.47
N VAL A 598 -20.90 -19.32 -38.26
CA VAL A 598 -19.65 -18.99 -37.56
C VAL A 598 -18.94 -17.79 -38.21
N SER A 599 -18.91 -17.71 -39.54
CA SER A 599 -18.29 -16.58 -40.27
C SER A 599 -18.99 -15.24 -40.11
N SER A 600 -20.26 -15.26 -39.70
CA SER A 600 -21.08 -14.07 -39.53
C SER A 600 -21.19 -13.64 -38.07
N ILE A 601 -21.07 -14.59 -37.15
CA ILE A 601 -21.20 -14.38 -35.70
C ILE A 601 -19.86 -13.97 -35.09
N TYR A 602 -18.78 -14.67 -35.48
CA TYR A 602 -17.47 -14.50 -34.85
C TYR A 602 -16.47 -13.76 -35.75
N PRO A 603 -15.52 -13.01 -35.18
CA PRO A 603 -14.47 -12.33 -35.92
C PRO A 603 -13.51 -13.35 -36.55
N THR A 604 -13.38 -13.31 -37.88
CA THR A 604 -12.49 -14.22 -38.62
C THR A 604 -11.06 -13.67 -38.79
N SER A 605 -10.76 -12.50 -38.21
CA SER A 605 -9.46 -11.85 -38.33
C SER A 605 -8.43 -12.27 -37.28
N ASP A 606 -8.90 -12.80 -36.16
CA ASP A 606 -8.13 -12.99 -34.92
C ASP A 606 -6.97 -13.97 -35.11
N HIS A 607 -5.88 -13.79 -34.36
CA HIS A 607 -4.72 -14.69 -34.36
C HIS A 607 -5.14 -16.13 -34.12
N PHE A 608 -5.82 -16.33 -33.01
CA PHE A 608 -6.41 -17.60 -32.59
C PHE A 608 -7.80 -17.34 -32.04
N HIS A 609 -8.77 -18.21 -32.39
CA HIS A 609 -10.14 -18.13 -31.88
C HIS A 609 -10.70 -19.55 -31.71
N GLN A 610 -11.32 -19.82 -30.57
CA GLN A 610 -11.72 -21.18 -30.16
C GLN A 610 -12.73 -21.87 -31.09
N VAL A 611 -13.60 -21.10 -31.76
CA VAL A 611 -14.59 -21.64 -32.74
C VAL A 611 -14.12 -21.49 -34.19
N VAL A 612 -13.67 -20.30 -34.60
CA VAL A 612 -13.24 -19.98 -35.98
C VAL A 612 -12.01 -20.78 -36.41
N THR A 613 -10.99 -20.95 -35.56
CA THR A 613 -9.76 -21.68 -35.93
C THR A 613 -10.04 -23.17 -36.21
N PRO A 614 -10.84 -23.89 -35.41
CA PRO A 614 -11.32 -25.23 -35.78
C PRO A 614 -12.15 -25.25 -37.06
N ALA A 615 -13.04 -24.27 -37.27
CA ALA A 615 -13.86 -24.22 -38.48
C ALA A 615 -13.02 -24.13 -39.76
N ILE A 616 -12.01 -23.26 -39.78
CA ILE A 616 -11.15 -23.09 -40.95
C ILE A 616 -10.20 -24.27 -41.19
N THR A 617 -9.66 -24.87 -40.12
CA THR A 617 -8.80 -26.06 -40.24
C THR A 617 -9.60 -27.27 -40.74
N LEU A 618 -10.86 -27.41 -40.33
CA LEU A 618 -11.77 -28.43 -40.82
C LEU A 618 -12.11 -28.24 -42.31
N MET A 619 -12.34 -27.00 -42.75
CA MET A 619 -12.48 -26.69 -44.19
C MET A 619 -11.20 -27.03 -44.97
N GLY A 620 -10.02 -26.67 -44.45
CA GLY A 620 -8.73 -27.02 -45.05
C GLY A 620 -8.53 -28.53 -45.19
N ARG A 621 -8.79 -29.29 -44.12
CA ARG A 621 -8.75 -30.76 -44.12
C ARG A 621 -9.66 -31.35 -45.20
N TRP A 622 -10.89 -30.85 -45.33
CA TRP A 622 -11.82 -31.33 -46.35
C TRP A 622 -11.31 -31.07 -47.77
N LEU A 623 -10.78 -29.86 -48.03
CA LEU A 623 -10.22 -29.48 -49.34
C LEU A 623 -8.98 -30.30 -49.71
N GLU A 624 -8.20 -30.74 -48.73
CA GLU A 624 -7.05 -31.61 -48.96
C GLU A 624 -7.45 -33.08 -49.19
N MET A 625 -8.29 -33.63 -48.32
CA MET A 625 -8.62 -35.06 -48.30
C MET A 625 -9.62 -35.45 -49.39
N THR A 626 -10.47 -34.52 -49.83
CA THR A 626 -11.48 -34.77 -50.86
C THR A 626 -10.95 -34.30 -52.22
N PRO A 627 -10.63 -35.19 -53.18
CA PRO A 627 -10.24 -34.77 -54.51
C PRO A 627 -11.44 -34.19 -55.28
N PRO A 628 -11.23 -33.19 -56.16
CA PRO A 628 -12.32 -32.62 -56.95
C PRO A 628 -12.89 -33.69 -57.88
N THR A 629 -14.14 -34.05 -57.64
CA THR A 629 -14.94 -35.00 -58.44
C THR A 629 -16.21 -34.29 -58.87
N THR A 630 -16.84 -34.68 -59.98
CA THR A 630 -18.06 -34.04 -60.51
C THR A 630 -19.17 -33.84 -59.47
N SER A 631 -19.33 -34.78 -58.53
CA SER A 631 -20.25 -34.69 -57.38
C SER A 631 -19.90 -33.56 -56.39
N ASN A 632 -18.62 -33.38 -56.09
CA ASN A 632 -18.15 -32.54 -54.98
C ASN A 632 -17.63 -31.16 -55.45
N LEU A 633 -17.64 -30.91 -56.77
CA LEU A 633 -17.17 -29.64 -57.34
C LEU A 633 -17.96 -28.42 -56.84
N ALA A 634 -19.27 -28.55 -56.65
CA ALA A 634 -20.11 -27.46 -56.14
C ALA A 634 -19.80 -27.18 -54.65
N THR A 635 -19.75 -28.22 -53.83
CA THR A 635 -19.40 -28.13 -52.41
C THR A 635 -18.01 -27.54 -52.21
N GLY A 636 -17.03 -27.97 -52.99
CA GLY A 636 -15.68 -27.43 -52.92
C GLY A 636 -15.57 -25.99 -53.43
N ALA A 637 -16.34 -25.58 -54.44
CA ALA A 637 -16.42 -24.17 -54.83
C ALA A 637 -16.98 -23.31 -53.69
N PHE A 638 -17.99 -23.81 -52.99
CA PHE A 638 -18.60 -23.13 -51.87
C PHE A 638 -17.63 -23.02 -50.67
N ILE A 639 -16.95 -24.11 -50.29
CA ILE A 639 -15.98 -24.09 -49.20
C ILE A 639 -14.81 -23.15 -49.51
N VAL A 640 -14.31 -23.14 -50.76
CA VAL A 640 -13.28 -22.17 -51.15
C VAL A 640 -13.80 -20.73 -51.06
N ALA A 641 -15.03 -20.46 -51.51
CA ALA A 641 -15.64 -19.14 -51.36
C ALA A 641 -15.79 -18.74 -49.88
N LEU A 642 -16.11 -19.70 -49.01
CA LEU A 642 -16.20 -19.49 -47.58
C LEU A 642 -14.82 -19.21 -46.96
N CYS A 643 -13.79 -19.96 -47.33
CA CYS A 643 -12.40 -19.67 -46.97
C CYS A 643 -11.99 -18.24 -47.41
N ILE A 644 -12.37 -17.80 -48.62
CA ILE A 644 -12.09 -16.42 -49.05
C ILE A 644 -12.80 -15.41 -48.13
N LYS A 645 -14.05 -15.68 -47.72
CA LYS A 645 -14.80 -14.83 -46.80
C LYS A 645 -14.11 -14.72 -45.43
N TYR A 646 -13.71 -15.85 -44.84
CA TYR A 646 -12.99 -15.89 -43.56
C TYR A 646 -11.67 -15.09 -43.63
N GLN A 647 -10.98 -15.12 -44.77
CA GLN A 647 -9.66 -14.49 -44.95
C GLN A 647 -9.72 -13.08 -45.53
N SER A 648 -10.90 -12.53 -45.77
CA SER A 648 -11.09 -11.20 -46.35
C SER A 648 -10.34 -10.11 -45.58
N LEU A 649 -10.41 -10.15 -44.23
CA LEU A 649 -9.72 -9.21 -43.35
C LEU A 649 -8.31 -9.68 -42.96
N SER A 650 -8.16 -10.93 -42.49
CA SER A 650 -6.86 -11.44 -41.99
C SER A 650 -5.81 -11.65 -43.10
N LYS A 651 -6.25 -11.81 -44.35
CA LYS A 651 -5.40 -12.04 -45.53
C LYS A 651 -4.37 -13.17 -45.32
N ARG A 652 -4.72 -14.18 -44.53
CA ARG A 652 -3.90 -15.38 -44.34
C ARG A 652 -3.96 -16.27 -45.56
N TYR A 653 -2.88 -16.99 -45.81
CA TYR A 653 -2.76 -17.86 -46.99
C TYR A 653 -3.29 -19.26 -46.66
N ILE A 654 -4.14 -19.80 -47.54
CA ILE A 654 -4.70 -21.15 -47.43
C ILE A 654 -4.23 -21.96 -48.64
N PRO A 655 -3.20 -22.82 -48.49
CA PRO A 655 -2.64 -23.57 -49.62
C PRO A 655 -3.61 -24.59 -50.21
N GLU A 656 -4.46 -25.20 -49.39
CA GLU A 656 -5.41 -26.24 -49.79
C GLU A 656 -6.45 -25.69 -50.77
N ALA A 657 -6.91 -24.45 -50.57
CA ALA A 657 -7.87 -23.78 -51.44
C ALA A 657 -7.32 -23.54 -52.86
N VAL A 658 -6.06 -23.09 -52.98
CA VAL A 658 -5.39 -22.92 -54.28
C VAL A 658 -5.21 -24.28 -54.97
N ARG A 659 -4.73 -25.28 -54.23
CA ARG A 659 -4.52 -26.62 -54.76
C ARG A 659 -5.83 -27.24 -55.27
N TYR A 660 -6.90 -27.15 -54.49
CA TYR A 660 -8.21 -27.70 -54.85
C TYR A 660 -8.77 -27.03 -56.10
N THR A 661 -8.75 -25.69 -56.16
CA THR A 661 -9.23 -24.95 -57.34
C THR A 661 -8.43 -25.28 -58.59
N VAL A 662 -7.10 -25.30 -58.52
CA VAL A 662 -6.27 -25.68 -59.69
C VAL A 662 -6.56 -27.10 -60.15
N LYS A 663 -6.68 -28.07 -59.24
CA LYS A 663 -7.06 -29.45 -59.59
C LYS A 663 -8.46 -29.53 -60.20
N ALA A 664 -9.42 -28.75 -59.68
CA ALA A 664 -10.78 -28.70 -60.22
C ALA A 664 -10.81 -28.16 -61.65
N LEU A 665 -9.98 -27.16 -61.97
CA LEU A 665 -9.84 -26.63 -63.33
C LEU A 665 -9.13 -27.60 -64.30
N GLN A 666 -8.31 -28.52 -63.78
CA GLN A 666 -7.56 -29.53 -64.55
C GLN A 666 -8.32 -30.85 -64.77
N LEU A 667 -9.55 -30.98 -64.26
CA LEU A 667 -10.33 -32.21 -64.36
C LEU A 667 -10.61 -32.61 -65.82
N LEU A 668 -10.44 -33.90 -66.13
CA LEU A 668 -10.77 -34.50 -67.43
C LEU A 668 -11.77 -35.67 -67.23
N PRO A 669 -12.87 -35.74 -68.00
CA PRO A 669 -13.34 -34.77 -69.01
C PRO A 669 -13.74 -33.42 -68.37
N GLN A 670 -13.57 -32.33 -69.13
CA GLN A 670 -13.88 -30.98 -68.64
C GLN A 670 -15.38 -30.87 -68.30
N PRO A 671 -15.74 -30.49 -67.07
CA PRO A 671 -17.14 -30.28 -66.70
C PRO A 671 -17.73 -29.04 -67.40
N SER A 672 -19.05 -28.89 -67.34
CA SER A 672 -19.74 -27.77 -67.99
C SER A 672 -19.20 -26.40 -67.52
N GLU A 673 -19.18 -25.42 -68.42
CA GLU A 673 -18.66 -24.08 -68.13
C GLU A 673 -19.31 -23.47 -66.87
N LYS A 674 -20.63 -23.64 -66.70
CA LYS A 674 -21.38 -23.14 -65.53
C LYS A 674 -20.83 -23.65 -64.18
N VAL A 675 -20.33 -24.88 -64.13
CA VAL A 675 -19.79 -25.50 -62.91
C VAL A 675 -18.36 -25.03 -62.64
N LEU A 676 -17.62 -24.65 -63.69
CA LEU A 676 -16.25 -24.14 -63.57
C LEU A 676 -16.18 -22.64 -63.27
N GLN A 677 -17.17 -21.83 -63.67
CA GLN A 677 -17.17 -20.39 -63.42
C GLN A 677 -16.92 -20.02 -61.94
N PRO A 678 -17.57 -20.65 -60.94
CA PRO A 678 -17.29 -20.36 -59.52
C PRO A 678 -15.83 -20.60 -59.12
N HIS A 679 -15.20 -21.66 -59.66
CA HIS A 679 -13.78 -21.95 -59.40
C HIS A 679 -12.86 -20.92 -60.02
N VAL A 680 -13.18 -20.41 -61.21
CA VAL A 680 -12.45 -19.31 -61.84
C VAL A 680 -12.59 -18.02 -61.03
N ASN A 681 -13.81 -17.68 -60.60
CA ASN A 681 -14.06 -16.49 -59.78
C ASN A 681 -13.32 -16.57 -58.44
N ASN A 682 -13.36 -17.73 -57.78
CA ASN A 682 -12.62 -17.96 -56.54
C ASN A 682 -11.11 -17.83 -56.74
N LEU A 683 -10.57 -18.34 -57.85
CA LEU A 683 -9.15 -18.23 -58.15
C LEU A 683 -8.71 -16.76 -58.33
N LEU A 684 -9.51 -15.95 -59.04
CA LEU A 684 -9.26 -14.53 -59.20
C LEU A 684 -9.40 -13.77 -57.88
N ALA A 685 -10.44 -14.05 -57.09
CA ALA A 685 -10.64 -13.45 -55.79
C ALA A 685 -9.49 -13.77 -54.81
N MET A 686 -8.98 -15.01 -54.82
CA MET A 686 -7.76 -15.37 -54.06
C MET A 686 -6.53 -14.60 -54.58
N ALA A 687 -6.41 -14.40 -55.90
CA ALA A 687 -5.31 -13.63 -56.46
C ALA A 687 -5.34 -12.17 -56.03
N ASP A 688 -6.52 -11.54 -56.04
CA ASP A 688 -6.69 -10.16 -55.57
C ASP A 688 -6.41 -10.06 -54.06
N LEU A 689 -6.92 -11.00 -53.26
CA LEU A 689 -6.74 -11.06 -51.81
C LEU A 689 -5.26 -11.19 -51.39
N TRP A 690 -4.47 -12.01 -52.09
CA TRP A 690 -3.08 -12.29 -51.75
C TRP A 690 -2.06 -11.57 -52.63
N SER A 691 -2.49 -10.56 -53.39
CA SER A 691 -1.63 -9.73 -54.25
C SER A 691 -0.44 -9.09 -53.52
N ALA A 692 -0.56 -8.87 -52.20
CA ALA A 692 0.50 -8.32 -51.35
C ALA A 692 1.53 -9.33 -50.84
N LYS A 693 1.30 -10.66 -50.98
CA LYS A 693 2.22 -11.68 -50.45
C LYS A 693 3.49 -11.76 -51.29
N THR A 694 4.65 -11.87 -50.64
CA THR A 694 5.96 -11.95 -51.32
C THR A 694 6.10 -13.19 -52.21
N ALA A 695 5.42 -14.29 -51.84
CA ALA A 695 5.37 -15.55 -52.59
C ALA A 695 4.26 -15.61 -53.65
N PHE A 696 3.60 -14.49 -53.99
CA PHE A 696 2.47 -14.46 -54.94
C PHE A 696 2.78 -15.19 -56.26
N GLY A 697 3.97 -14.96 -56.82
CA GLY A 697 4.39 -15.60 -58.07
C GLY A 697 4.57 -17.12 -57.98
N GLN A 698 4.87 -17.65 -56.79
CA GLN A 698 4.95 -19.09 -56.53
C GLN A 698 3.56 -19.68 -56.26
N ILE A 699 2.73 -18.98 -55.50
CA ILE A 699 1.36 -19.40 -55.13
C ILE A 699 0.53 -19.60 -56.39
N PHE A 700 0.43 -18.57 -57.23
CA PHE A 700 -0.27 -18.62 -58.53
C PHE A 700 0.67 -19.10 -59.63
N SER A 701 1.38 -20.20 -59.36
CA SER A 701 2.35 -20.84 -60.25
C SER A 701 1.90 -20.89 -61.72
N PRO A 702 2.82 -21.09 -62.68
CA PRO A 702 2.44 -21.28 -64.08
C PRO A 702 1.33 -22.32 -64.29
N ALA A 703 1.19 -23.30 -63.39
CA ALA A 703 0.11 -24.29 -63.42
C ALA A 703 -1.30 -23.67 -63.30
N ALA A 704 -1.50 -22.65 -62.46
CA ALA A 704 -2.80 -21.96 -62.34
C ALA A 704 -3.12 -21.19 -63.63
N LEU A 705 -2.12 -20.50 -64.18
CA LEU A 705 -2.24 -19.75 -65.42
C LEU A 705 -2.47 -20.65 -66.64
N THR A 706 -1.75 -21.78 -66.75
CA THR A 706 -1.95 -22.75 -67.83
C THR A 706 -3.31 -23.42 -67.74
N SER A 707 -3.79 -23.71 -66.52
CA SER A 707 -5.14 -24.25 -66.32
C SER A 707 -6.23 -23.29 -66.82
N LEU A 708 -6.08 -21.98 -66.56
CA LEU A 708 -6.99 -20.97 -67.09
C LEU A 708 -6.89 -20.82 -68.63
N GLN A 709 -5.69 -20.90 -69.20
CA GLN A 709 -5.49 -20.83 -70.65
C GLN A 709 -6.07 -22.04 -71.40
N ALA A 710 -6.07 -23.21 -70.77
CA ALA A 710 -6.63 -24.45 -71.32
C ALA A 710 -8.17 -24.44 -71.36
N LEU A 711 -8.82 -23.55 -70.61
CA LEU A 711 -10.28 -23.42 -70.58
C LEU A 711 -10.79 -22.54 -71.73
N LYS A 712 -11.79 -23.04 -72.45
CA LYS A 712 -12.47 -22.27 -73.50
C LYS A 712 -13.25 -21.10 -72.87
N GLY A 713 -13.09 -19.89 -73.41
CA GLY A 713 -13.85 -18.70 -72.97
C GLY A 713 -13.17 -17.81 -71.90
N GLN A 714 -12.09 -18.27 -71.24
CA GLN A 714 -11.48 -17.59 -70.08
C GLN A 714 -10.25 -16.71 -70.40
N LYS A 715 -10.25 -16.04 -71.56
CA LYS A 715 -9.12 -15.19 -72.00
C LYS A 715 -8.90 -13.96 -71.12
N LYS A 716 -9.97 -13.33 -70.62
CA LYS A 716 -9.87 -12.15 -69.74
C LYS A 716 -9.26 -12.52 -68.38
N SER A 717 -9.75 -13.60 -67.78
CA SER A 717 -9.29 -14.11 -66.48
C SER A 717 -7.81 -14.52 -66.51
N SER A 718 -7.38 -15.20 -67.58
CA SER A 718 -5.96 -15.55 -67.78
C SER A 718 -5.07 -14.31 -68.02
N GLN A 719 -5.55 -13.29 -68.74
CA GLN A 719 -4.84 -12.03 -68.92
C GLN A 719 -4.69 -11.26 -67.59
N HIS A 720 -5.74 -11.19 -66.77
CA HIS A 720 -5.69 -10.54 -65.45
C HIS A 720 -4.61 -11.15 -64.57
N LEU A 721 -4.62 -12.48 -64.41
CA LEU A 721 -3.63 -13.18 -63.60
C LEU A 721 -2.20 -12.99 -64.14
N SER A 722 -2.02 -12.98 -65.47
CA SER A 722 -0.73 -12.72 -66.10
C SER A 722 -0.18 -11.33 -65.76
N ILE A 723 -1.05 -10.30 -65.80
CA ILE A 723 -0.69 -8.93 -65.42
C ILE A 723 -0.26 -8.89 -63.95
N MET A 724 -1.02 -9.49 -63.04
CA MET A 724 -0.67 -9.52 -61.61
C MET A 724 0.66 -10.23 -61.36
N LEU A 725 0.92 -11.36 -62.05
CA LEU A 725 2.19 -12.07 -61.97
C LEU A 725 3.36 -11.21 -62.47
N SER A 726 3.16 -10.43 -63.54
CA SER A 726 4.19 -9.49 -64.01
C SER A 726 4.48 -8.39 -62.97
N GLN A 727 3.44 -7.84 -62.33
CA GLN A 727 3.58 -6.80 -61.31
C GLN A 727 4.28 -7.34 -60.05
N ALA A 728 3.93 -8.55 -59.62
CA ALA A 728 4.57 -9.21 -58.49
C ALA A 728 6.07 -9.46 -58.74
N ARG A 729 6.47 -9.83 -59.97
CA ARG A 729 7.88 -9.97 -60.35
C ARG A 729 8.65 -8.66 -60.21
N LEU A 730 8.05 -7.52 -60.58
CA LEU A 730 8.67 -6.19 -60.46
C LEU A 730 8.80 -5.75 -59.00
N ARG A 731 7.82 -6.09 -58.14
CA ARG A 731 7.79 -5.73 -56.71
C ARG A 731 8.69 -6.60 -55.82
N ARG A 732 9.11 -7.78 -56.29
CA ARG A 732 9.86 -8.75 -55.47
C ARG A 732 11.21 -8.18 -55.04
N ARG A 733 11.59 -8.42 -53.79
CA ARG A 733 12.87 -8.07 -53.16
C ARG A 733 13.48 -9.31 -52.47
N PRO A 734 14.81 -9.38 -52.30
CA PRO A 734 15.44 -10.42 -51.49
C PRO A 734 15.01 -10.30 -50.02
N LEU A 735 15.02 -11.42 -49.28
CA LEU A 735 14.62 -11.47 -47.88
C LEU A 735 15.77 -11.06 -46.97
N GLU A 736 15.45 -10.22 -45.99
CA GLU A 736 16.40 -9.63 -45.04
C GLU A 736 15.91 -9.83 -43.59
N LEU A 737 15.54 -11.07 -43.24
CA LEU A 737 14.88 -11.42 -41.97
C LEU A 737 15.78 -11.22 -40.73
N HIS A 738 17.09 -11.35 -40.89
CA HIS A 738 18.06 -11.34 -39.79
C HIS A 738 18.64 -9.95 -39.48
N HIS A 739 17.77 -8.93 -39.42
CA HIS A 739 18.14 -7.59 -38.93
C HIS A 739 17.75 -7.44 -37.45
N HIS A 740 18.45 -8.17 -36.57
CA HIS A 740 18.21 -8.10 -35.13
C HIS A 740 18.85 -6.84 -34.53
N ARG A 741 18.12 -6.18 -33.62
CA ARG A 741 18.69 -5.09 -32.83
C ARG A 741 19.74 -5.67 -31.88
N PRO A 742 20.94 -5.09 -31.77
CA PRO A 742 21.95 -5.57 -30.83
C PRO A 742 21.45 -5.43 -29.39
N LEU A 743 21.69 -6.45 -28.57
CA LEU A 743 21.31 -6.42 -27.15
C LEU A 743 22.10 -5.32 -26.41
N PRO A 744 21.47 -4.59 -25.47
CA PRO A 744 22.17 -3.61 -24.65
C PRO A 744 23.10 -4.30 -23.64
N ILE A 745 24.06 -3.55 -23.10
CA ILE A 745 24.93 -4.02 -22.01
C ILE A 745 24.06 -4.29 -20.78
N ARG A 746 24.26 -5.44 -20.12
CA ARG A 746 23.57 -5.80 -18.89
C ARG A 746 23.82 -4.75 -17.81
N THR A 747 22.75 -4.11 -17.32
CA THR A 747 22.81 -3.15 -16.22
C THR A 747 22.86 -3.87 -14.86
N SER A 748 23.50 -3.26 -13.88
CA SER A 748 23.54 -3.76 -12.49
C SER A 748 23.08 -2.67 -11.53
N ILE A 749 22.37 -3.08 -10.48
CA ILE A 749 21.89 -2.17 -9.44
C ILE A 749 23.04 -1.97 -8.43
N PRO A 750 23.50 -0.73 -8.18
CA PRO A 750 24.56 -0.49 -7.20
C PRO A 750 24.06 -0.81 -5.78
N LYS A 751 24.87 -1.54 -5.02
CA LYS A 751 24.59 -1.79 -3.59
C LYS A 751 25.06 -0.63 -2.74
N PHE A 752 24.14 0.09 -2.11
CA PHE A 752 24.41 1.16 -1.15
C PHE A 752 23.33 1.20 -0.06
N GLU A 753 23.63 1.85 1.05
CA GLU A 753 22.67 2.13 2.12
C GLU A 753 22.11 3.54 1.92
N GLU A 754 20.78 3.69 1.88
CA GLU A 754 20.13 4.98 1.61
C GLU A 754 20.47 6.05 2.65
N ASN A 755 20.40 5.69 3.93
CA ASN A 755 20.73 6.56 5.05
C ASN A 755 22.14 6.25 5.59
N PHE A 756 23.14 6.30 4.72
CA PHE A 756 24.52 5.98 5.07
C PHE A 756 25.11 6.96 6.11
N ASN A 757 25.54 6.42 7.24
CA ASN A 757 26.22 7.15 8.30
C ASN A 757 27.60 6.50 8.58
N PRO A 758 28.72 7.22 8.40
CA PRO A 758 30.07 6.70 8.66
C PRO A 758 30.32 6.22 10.10
N ASP A 759 29.57 6.72 11.08
CA ASP A 759 29.72 6.35 12.49
C ASP A 759 28.94 5.08 12.85
N LYS A 760 28.02 4.64 11.99
CA LYS A 760 27.20 3.44 12.17
C LYS A 760 27.79 2.26 11.40
N HIS A 761 27.78 1.09 12.03
CA HIS A 761 28.09 -0.16 11.36
C HIS A 761 26.80 -0.79 10.83
N TYR A 762 26.80 -1.19 9.56
CA TYR A 762 25.69 -1.87 8.89
C TYR A 762 26.08 -3.33 8.70
N ASP A 763 25.41 -4.22 9.42
CA ASP A 763 25.54 -5.68 9.28
C ASP A 763 24.11 -6.24 9.22
N PRO A 764 23.78 -7.09 8.23
CA PRO A 764 22.46 -7.74 8.18
C PRO A 764 22.18 -8.62 9.40
N ASP A 765 23.23 -9.21 9.99
CA ASP A 765 23.13 -10.10 11.14
C ASP A 765 23.24 -9.32 12.46
N ARG A 766 22.12 -9.23 13.19
CA ARG A 766 22.03 -8.44 14.42
C ARG A 766 22.88 -9.01 15.56
N GLU A 767 22.96 -10.33 15.69
CA GLU A 767 23.75 -10.97 16.74
C GLU A 767 25.24 -10.65 16.58
N ARG A 768 25.72 -10.69 15.34
CA ARG A 768 27.11 -10.35 15.01
C ARG A 768 27.41 -8.88 15.28
N ALA A 769 26.48 -7.98 14.92
CA ALA A 769 26.59 -6.56 15.19
C ALA A 769 26.68 -6.28 16.70
N ASP A 770 25.79 -6.89 17.49
CA ASP A 770 25.72 -6.70 18.94
C ASP A 770 26.95 -7.29 19.65
N ALA A 771 27.40 -8.48 19.24
CA ALA A 771 28.63 -9.07 19.76
C ALA A 771 29.86 -8.20 19.46
N ALA A 772 29.94 -7.61 18.26
CA ALA A 772 31.03 -6.70 17.89
C ALA A 772 30.98 -5.39 18.69
N LYS A 773 29.77 -4.84 18.90
CA LYS A 773 29.54 -3.66 19.74
C LYS A 773 29.99 -3.91 21.18
N LEU A 774 29.55 -5.01 21.78
CA LEU A 774 29.90 -5.39 23.16
C LEU A 774 31.42 -5.61 23.31
N LYS A 775 32.07 -6.27 22.33
CA LYS A 775 33.54 -6.41 22.31
C LYS A 775 34.26 -5.06 22.28
N LYS A 776 33.75 -4.09 21.51
CA LYS A 776 34.32 -2.74 21.41
C LYS A 776 34.17 -1.97 22.73
N GLU A 777 33.01 -2.04 23.35
CA GLU A 777 32.71 -1.43 24.65
C GLU A 777 33.58 -2.02 25.75
N TYR A 778 33.61 -3.35 25.89
CA TYR A 778 34.47 -4.05 26.85
C TYR A 778 35.94 -3.63 26.71
N LYS A 779 36.47 -3.56 25.49
CA LYS A 779 37.86 -3.14 25.24
C LYS A 779 38.10 -1.67 25.62
N ARG A 780 37.12 -0.79 25.41
CA ARG A 780 37.19 0.63 25.79
C ARG A 780 37.22 0.78 27.31
N GLU A 781 36.27 0.15 28.00
CA GLU A 781 36.13 0.23 29.46
C GLU A 781 37.34 -0.41 30.16
N ARG A 782 37.75 -1.62 29.74
CA ARG A 782 38.96 -2.27 30.26
C ARG A 782 40.20 -1.38 30.10
N LYS A 783 40.37 -0.72 28.95
CA LYS A 783 41.50 0.19 28.72
C LYS A 783 41.42 1.47 29.55
N GLY A 784 40.21 1.95 29.84
CA GLY A 784 39.96 3.06 30.77
C GLY A 784 40.33 2.70 32.20
N ALA A 785 39.74 1.63 32.73
CA ALA A 785 39.97 1.14 34.09
C ALA A 785 41.46 0.86 34.36
N VAL A 786 42.13 0.12 33.46
CA VAL A 786 43.57 -0.16 33.60
C VAL A 786 44.41 1.12 33.58
N ARG A 787 43.99 2.16 32.84
CA ARG A 787 44.71 3.44 32.79
C ARG A 787 44.59 4.20 34.11
N GLU A 788 43.41 4.23 34.72
CA GLU A 788 43.22 4.90 36.01
C GLU A 788 43.95 4.16 37.13
N LEU A 789 43.83 2.83 37.22
CA LEU A 789 44.56 2.02 38.20
C LEU A 789 46.08 2.24 38.13
N ARG A 790 46.65 2.35 36.92
CA ARG A 790 48.08 2.64 36.75
C ARG A 790 48.46 4.04 37.24
N LYS A 791 47.61 5.04 37.02
CA LYS A 791 47.86 6.40 37.50
C LYS A 791 47.72 6.47 39.02
N ASP A 792 46.78 5.74 39.61
CA ASP A 792 46.57 5.65 41.05
C ASP A 792 47.76 4.97 41.72
N ALA A 793 48.23 3.85 41.17
CA ALA A 793 49.45 3.18 41.62
C ALA A 793 50.67 4.13 41.57
N ASN A 794 50.83 4.91 40.50
CA ASN A 794 51.90 5.90 40.38
C ASN A 794 51.77 7.06 41.39
N PHE A 795 50.55 7.45 41.75
CA PHE A 795 50.31 8.47 42.76
C PHE A 795 50.67 7.95 44.16
N ILE A 796 50.18 6.76 44.51
CA ILE A 796 50.50 6.08 45.77
C ILE A 796 52.01 5.90 45.92
N ALA A 797 52.69 5.44 44.87
CA ALA A 797 54.15 5.26 44.88
C ALA A 797 54.91 6.57 45.15
N ARG A 798 54.43 7.71 44.61
CA ARG A 798 55.05 9.03 44.83
C ARG A 798 54.84 9.52 46.26
N GLU A 799 53.61 9.44 46.78
CA GLU A 799 53.32 9.86 48.14
C GLU A 799 54.05 8.97 49.16
N GLN A 800 54.06 7.64 48.99
CA GLN A 800 54.82 6.75 49.86
C GLN A 800 56.33 7.05 49.86
N LEU A 801 56.90 7.38 48.71
CA LEU A 801 58.32 7.76 48.59
C LEU A 801 58.58 9.10 49.28
N ARG A 802 57.67 10.07 49.12
CA ARG A 802 57.74 11.37 49.79
C ARG A 802 57.68 11.22 51.31
N ASP A 803 56.68 10.50 51.81
CA ASP A 803 56.50 10.22 53.24
C ASP A 803 57.71 9.49 53.83
N LYS A 804 58.33 8.59 53.05
CA LYS A 804 59.56 7.91 53.47
C LYS A 804 60.73 8.89 53.58
N LYS A 805 60.95 9.74 52.57
CA LYS A 805 62.02 10.75 52.60
C LYS A 805 61.86 11.74 53.74
N GLU A 806 60.64 12.22 53.98
CA GLU A 806 60.35 13.15 55.08
C GLU A 806 60.61 12.49 56.44
N ARG A 807 60.13 11.25 56.65
CA ARG A 807 60.41 10.49 57.89
C ARG A 807 61.90 10.21 58.10
N ASP A 808 62.62 9.81 57.07
CA ASP A 808 64.07 9.52 57.15
C ASP A 808 64.85 10.81 57.48
N ALA A 809 64.49 11.94 56.86
CA ALA A 809 65.12 13.24 57.13
C ALA A 809 64.82 13.76 58.55
N GLU A 810 63.59 13.61 59.04
CA GLU A 810 63.21 13.94 60.41
C GLU A 810 63.95 13.08 61.42
N TYR A 811 64.07 11.77 61.15
CA TYR A 811 64.82 10.84 61.98
C TYR A 811 66.30 11.22 62.04
N GLU A 812 66.95 11.47 60.89
CA GLU A 812 68.34 11.92 60.86
C GLU A 812 68.56 13.24 61.60
N LYS A 813 67.67 14.22 61.42
CA LYS A 813 67.75 15.51 62.11
C LYS A 813 67.63 15.34 63.63
N LYS A 814 66.68 14.51 64.08
CA LYS A 814 66.49 14.18 65.50
C LYS A 814 67.72 13.45 66.06
N TYR A 815 68.23 12.46 65.33
CA TYR A 815 69.41 11.69 65.72
C TYR A 815 70.65 12.59 65.84
N LYS A 816 70.94 13.43 64.83
CA LYS A 816 72.04 14.40 64.87
C LYS A 816 71.93 15.37 66.04
N ARG A 817 70.71 15.85 66.33
CA ARG A 817 70.46 16.71 67.50
C ARG A 817 70.77 15.99 68.81
N LEU A 818 70.23 14.78 69.02
CA LEU A 818 70.45 14.01 70.25
C LEU A 818 71.92 13.65 70.44
N VAL A 819 72.62 13.23 69.38
CA VAL A 819 74.06 12.96 69.45
C VAL A 819 74.85 14.22 69.79
N ALA A 820 74.51 15.36 69.19
CA ALA A 820 75.18 16.63 69.50
C ALA A 820 74.90 17.11 70.94
N GLU A 821 73.70 16.87 71.46
CA GLU A 821 73.28 17.19 72.84
C GLU A 821 74.05 16.32 73.84
N ILE A 822 74.05 14.98 73.66
CA ILE A 822 74.81 14.04 74.49
C ILE A 822 76.31 14.37 74.46
N GLN A 823 76.89 14.53 73.27
CA GLN A 823 78.31 14.88 73.11
C GLN A 823 78.64 16.24 73.73
N GLY A 824 77.69 17.18 73.69
CA GLY A 824 77.80 18.51 74.29
C GLY A 824 77.81 18.46 75.81
N GLU A 825 76.87 17.74 76.41
CA GLU A 825 76.75 17.53 77.86
C GLU A 825 77.94 16.73 78.41
N GLU A 826 78.21 15.53 77.86
CA GLU A 826 79.35 14.70 78.28
C GLU A 826 80.68 15.42 78.05
N GLY A 827 80.81 16.16 76.94
CA GLY A 827 82.00 16.94 76.62
C GLY A 827 82.20 18.14 77.55
N HIS A 828 81.12 18.76 78.04
CA HIS A 828 81.17 19.81 79.06
C HIS A 828 81.63 19.23 80.40
N GLU A 829 80.99 18.16 80.88
CA GLU A 829 81.33 17.48 82.13
C GLU A 829 82.77 16.93 82.11
N ALA A 830 83.20 16.31 81.00
CA ALA A 830 84.57 15.82 80.85
C ALA A 830 85.61 16.95 80.92
N LYS A 831 85.32 18.12 80.34
CA LYS A 831 86.19 19.29 80.42
C LYS A 831 86.21 19.90 81.81
N GLU A 832 85.07 19.96 82.51
CA GLU A 832 85.03 20.38 83.91
C GLU A 832 85.85 19.45 84.80
N TYR A 833 85.69 18.13 84.63
CA TYR A 833 86.49 17.13 85.34
C TYR A 833 87.99 17.27 85.03
N GLU A 834 88.38 17.48 83.77
CA GLU A 834 89.77 17.77 83.41
C GLU A 834 90.31 19.04 84.09
N ARG A 835 89.49 20.10 84.15
CA ARG A 835 89.86 21.37 84.78
C ARG A 835 90.07 21.19 86.28
N GLU A 836 89.18 20.46 86.94
CA GLU A 836 89.31 20.10 88.35
C GLU A 836 90.55 19.24 88.60
N LYS A 837 90.80 18.24 87.73
CA LYS A 837 91.99 17.40 87.76
C LYS A 837 93.29 18.21 87.60
N ARG A 838 93.31 19.21 86.69
CA ARG A 838 94.45 20.13 86.52
C ARG A 838 94.65 21.02 87.74
N MET A 839 93.58 21.54 88.34
CA MET A 839 93.65 22.33 89.58
C MET A 839 94.21 21.50 90.74
N ARG A 840 93.80 20.22 90.87
CA ARG A 840 94.39 19.29 91.86
C ARG A 840 95.87 19.01 91.59
N LYS A 841 96.28 18.93 90.33
CA LYS A 841 97.69 18.74 89.93
C LYS A 841 98.55 19.98 90.18
N SER A 842 97.99 21.18 90.08
CA SER A 842 98.67 22.46 90.34
C SER A 842 98.79 22.82 91.83
N LYS A 843 98.02 22.17 92.70
CA LYS A 843 98.10 22.30 94.18
C LYS A 843 99.07 21.33 94.85
N ARG A 844 99.71 20.45 94.07
CA ARG A 844 100.85 19.62 94.45
C ARG A 844 102.11 20.24 93.88
#